data_AF-A0A954HXB6-F1
#
_entry.id   AF-A0A954HXB6-F1
#
_cell.length_a   1.000
_cell.length_b   1.000
_cell.length_c   1.000
_cell.angle_alpha   90.00
_cell.angle_beta   90.00
_cell.angle_gamma   90.00
#
_symmetry.space_group_name_H-M   'P 1'
#
loop_
_entity.id
_entity.type
_entity.pdbx_description
1 polymer ?
#
loop_
_entity_poly.entity_id
_entity_poly.type
_entity_poly.pdbx_seq_one_letter_code
_entity_poly.pdbx_strand_id
1 'polypeptide(L)'
;MSGQSRLARGFFCGWMLLAAMPNGASSQSRDPHLGYAYPAGGRRGETIEITVGGQYIRDADEVYFAGEGVLGRVVKWYRPLTRGEYQDLRRRLDEEREFIASERLARRNKEPITLEEVAGRAGVTEDQLREMDIYRQRDADPKRQPNEQLVEEVTLRISIAENATPGLRELRLMTPTSMSNPVWFQVDQWPEIRETEPNDPVPDAATRVDLPLVINGQVLPGDIDRFTITAKQGTRLVVQASVRELMPYLADAVPGWFQAVMTLSDRYGDELAYADSFHFRQDPVLYYEVPEDGEYIVSIHDSIYRGREDFVYRLVIGELPCITSTFPLGGQLNTDVTVTLQGWNLPLTEVTLHPHQARRNLAQWFPLPDASADATTSLLKVPLYVDRSKDYFDQEPNDSREQTQVIPEMAVVNGRIDRPGDVDLFRFEGSGRLAVHVLARRAGSPLDSVVTIWDDAGNEIAFNDDLEDRSQALTTHHADSHLTVNLPRNGVYFIQLTDAQRAGGSDFVYRMQVTVPRPDYELRITPATIIARPGAITPITVHALRTDGFSDEIQLSLINPPNGFQLDGGIIPAGADQVQCTLRTPVASSERVTRLEMQGEATVKGLRRTEIAVPAENMMQAFIWYHLVPADEWNIIVSGAAAGQPPIDFPTLDPGRSRVLPRLKLLAGQSTSLPARIIQKNVAAQAVRLELRDPPPGVSIEKVEARGDNVEVVFLIDADKAQVGQSGNLILQAFSETTPPPTEENTSPEPQRRFLSYLPALPYEVTRGRGR
;
A
#
# COMPACT_ATOMS: atom_id res chain seq x y z
N MET A 1 -71.57 5.89 14.28
CA MET A 1 -71.09 5.23 15.52
C MET A 1 -70.23 4.05 15.08
N SER A 2 -68.92 4.28 15.00
CA SER A 2 -67.88 3.66 15.87
C SER A 2 -67.47 2.28 15.35
N GLY A 3 -66.21 2.01 15.02
CA GLY A 3 -64.99 2.80 15.10
C GLY A 3 -63.77 1.92 14.79
N GLN A 4 -62.71 2.59 14.37
CA GLN A 4 -61.30 2.24 14.53
C GLN A 4 -60.76 0.92 13.93
N SER A 5 -59.96 1.04 12.87
CA SER A 5 -58.56 0.63 12.96
C SER A 5 -57.68 1.59 12.15
N ARG A 6 -56.62 2.08 12.79
CA ARG A 6 -55.67 3.07 12.27
C ARG A 6 -54.52 2.35 11.57
N LEU A 7 -54.02 3.02 10.53
CA LEU A 7 -52.71 2.91 9.92
C LEU A 7 -51.58 2.54 10.90
N ALA A 8 -50.73 1.61 10.49
CA ALA A 8 -49.33 1.56 10.88
C ALA A 8 -48.47 1.33 9.63
N ARG A 9 -47.88 2.44 9.14
CA ARG A 9 -46.73 2.43 8.24
C ARG A 9 -45.56 1.84 9.03
N GLY A 10 -45.00 0.73 8.53
CA GLY A 10 -43.76 0.17 9.07
C GLY A 10 -42.59 1.09 8.73
N PHE A 11 -42.12 1.83 9.73
CA PHE A 11 -40.81 2.46 9.73
C PHE A 11 -39.76 1.34 9.90
N PHE A 12 -39.04 1.01 8.82
CA PHE A 12 -37.78 0.29 8.92
C PHE A 12 -36.70 1.28 9.39
N CYS A 13 -36.64 1.54 10.70
CA CYS A 13 -35.48 2.17 11.32
C CYS A 13 -34.38 1.12 11.43
N GLY A 14 -33.52 1.03 10.42
CA GLY A 14 -32.24 0.36 10.53
C GLY A 14 -31.40 1.04 11.60
N TRP A 15 -31.25 0.39 12.74
CA TRP A 15 -30.27 0.78 13.75
C TRP A 15 -28.87 0.53 13.17
N MET A 16 -28.28 1.54 12.57
CA MET A 16 -26.82 1.64 12.44
C MET A 16 -26.26 1.75 13.86
N LEU A 17 -25.84 0.62 14.41
CA LEU A 17 -24.88 0.60 15.52
C LEU A 17 -23.57 1.19 14.98
N LEU A 18 -23.42 2.50 15.12
CA LEU A 18 -22.13 3.18 15.17
C LEU A 18 -21.34 2.53 16.30
N ALA A 19 -20.54 1.51 15.97
CA ALA A 19 -19.44 1.10 16.81
C ALA A 19 -18.49 2.30 16.85
N ALA A 20 -18.63 3.13 17.88
CA ALA A 20 -17.63 4.11 18.23
C ALA A 20 -16.35 3.34 18.55
N MET A 21 -15.45 3.21 17.57
CA MET A 21 -14.10 2.79 17.85
C MET A 21 -13.53 3.82 18.83
N PRO A 22 -13.06 3.41 20.02
CA PRO A 22 -12.37 4.34 20.89
C PRO A 22 -11.13 4.80 20.14
N ASN A 23 -11.12 6.08 19.73
CA ASN A 23 -9.90 6.79 19.39
C ASN A 23 -9.02 6.76 20.63
N GLY A 24 -8.23 5.70 20.76
CA GLY A 24 -7.10 5.66 21.67
C GLY A 24 -6.16 6.75 21.21
N ALA A 25 -6.19 7.89 21.88
CA ALA A 25 -5.16 8.90 21.78
C ALA A 25 -3.86 8.32 22.35
N SER A 26 -3.24 7.38 21.63
CA SER A 26 -1.78 7.37 21.56
C SER A 26 -1.42 8.76 21.09
N SER A 27 -0.46 9.44 21.74
CA SER A 27 0.20 10.57 21.08
C SER A 27 0.63 10.04 19.71
N GLN A 28 -0.10 10.40 18.64
CA GLN A 28 0.36 10.18 17.29
C GLN A 28 1.73 10.84 17.29
N SER A 29 2.78 10.03 17.17
CA SER A 29 4.09 10.59 16.94
C SER A 29 3.91 11.49 15.71
N ARG A 30 4.32 12.75 15.85
CA ARG A 30 4.33 13.72 14.74
C ARG A 30 5.51 13.37 13.82
N ASP A 31 5.52 12.12 13.38
CA ASP A 31 6.49 11.61 12.44
C ASP A 31 6.14 12.15 11.05
N PRO A 32 7.15 12.50 10.24
CA PRO A 32 6.92 12.99 8.89
C PRO A 32 6.11 11.96 8.10
N HIS A 33 5.06 12.41 7.43
CA HIS A 33 4.25 11.56 6.57
C HIS A 33 4.12 12.22 5.20
N LEU A 34 4.49 11.51 4.14
CA LEU A 34 4.46 12.00 2.77
C LEU A 34 3.17 11.53 2.10
N GLY A 35 2.49 12.47 1.45
CA GLY A 35 1.29 12.21 0.66
C GLY A 35 1.56 12.11 -0.84
N TYR A 36 2.54 12.86 -1.38
CA TYR A 36 2.91 12.78 -2.80
C TYR A 36 4.29 13.41 -3.08
N ALA A 37 4.83 13.15 -4.27
CA ALA A 37 6.00 13.82 -4.84
C ALA A 37 5.68 14.32 -6.25
N TYR A 38 6.03 15.57 -6.57
CA TYR A 38 5.74 16.18 -7.87
C TYR A 38 6.82 17.19 -8.32
N PRO A 39 7.43 17.03 -9.50
CA PRO A 39 7.42 15.84 -10.36
C PRO A 39 7.71 14.53 -9.61
N ALA A 40 7.02 13.46 -9.99
CA ALA A 40 7.18 12.13 -9.37
C ALA A 40 8.37 11.35 -9.94
N GLY A 41 9.36 12.03 -10.51
CA GLY A 41 10.52 11.41 -11.14
C GLY A 41 11.40 12.41 -11.87
N GLY A 42 12.41 11.89 -12.57
CA GLY A 42 13.36 12.68 -13.33
C GLY A 42 14.26 11.86 -14.25
N ARG A 43 14.84 12.53 -15.24
CA ARG A 43 15.77 11.93 -16.21
C ARG A 43 17.17 11.73 -15.62
N ARG A 44 17.79 10.59 -15.93
CA ARG A 44 19.21 10.33 -15.62
C ARG A 44 20.14 11.43 -16.17
N GLY A 45 21.13 11.82 -15.38
CA GLY A 45 22.07 12.88 -15.71
C GLY A 45 21.58 14.30 -15.42
N GLU A 46 20.34 14.47 -14.93
CA GLU A 46 19.78 15.78 -14.63
C GLU A 46 19.79 16.11 -13.14
N THR A 47 19.64 17.41 -12.86
CA THR A 47 19.32 17.91 -11.52
C THR A 47 18.04 18.71 -11.58
N ILE A 48 17.03 18.27 -10.84
CA ILE A 48 15.68 18.84 -10.88
C ILE A 48 15.26 19.30 -9.49
N GLU A 49 14.25 20.17 -9.44
CA GLU A 49 13.55 20.50 -8.20
C GLU A 49 12.17 19.85 -8.22
N ILE A 50 11.81 19.22 -7.10
CA ILE A 50 10.48 18.64 -6.89
C ILE A 50 9.87 19.18 -5.60
N THR A 51 8.55 19.14 -5.51
CA THR A 51 7.78 19.40 -4.31
C THR A 51 7.26 18.09 -3.74
N VAL A 52 7.44 17.88 -2.45
CA VAL A 52 6.87 16.75 -1.69
C VAL A 52 5.84 17.32 -0.72
N GLY A 53 4.60 16.89 -0.86
CA GLY A 53 3.51 17.30 0.03
C GLY A 53 3.25 16.27 1.13
N GLY A 54 2.81 16.72 2.30
CA GLY A 54 2.57 15.85 3.45
C GLY A 54 2.23 16.60 4.73
N GLN A 55 2.52 15.96 5.87
CA GLN A 55 2.31 16.51 7.20
C GLN A 55 3.50 16.16 8.12
N TYR A 56 3.81 17.06 9.06
CA TYR A 56 4.93 16.92 10.00
C TYR A 56 6.31 16.80 9.30
N ILE A 57 6.48 17.47 8.16
CA ILE A 57 7.69 17.40 7.33
C ILE A 57 8.59 18.64 7.48
N ARG A 58 8.20 19.62 8.30
CA ARG A 58 8.97 20.84 8.59
C ARG A 58 10.43 20.61 8.98
N ASP A 59 10.67 19.61 9.82
CA ASP A 59 12.00 19.35 10.39
C ASP A 59 12.83 18.39 9.53
N ALA A 60 12.40 18.13 8.28
CA ALA A 60 13.16 17.33 7.34
C ALA A 60 14.47 18.03 6.96
N ASP A 61 15.58 17.32 7.09
CA ASP A 61 16.93 17.82 6.80
C ASP A 61 17.70 16.97 5.79
N GLU A 62 17.25 15.73 5.55
CA GLU A 62 17.88 14.78 4.63
C GLU A 62 16.82 14.05 3.78
N VAL A 63 17.22 13.65 2.58
CA VAL A 63 16.40 12.90 1.63
C VAL A 63 17.01 11.54 1.41
N TYR A 64 16.19 10.50 1.53
CA TYR A 64 16.61 9.12 1.36
C TYR A 64 15.95 8.52 0.12
N PHE A 65 16.75 7.86 -0.72
CA PHE A 65 16.27 7.05 -1.85
C PHE A 65 16.69 5.60 -1.65
N ALA A 66 15.79 4.65 -1.89
CA ALA A 66 16.17 3.25 -2.01
C ALA A 66 17.01 3.03 -3.29
N GLY A 67 18.06 2.21 -3.23
CA GLY A 67 18.97 1.98 -4.37
C GLY A 67 20.04 3.07 -4.55
N GLU A 68 20.81 2.97 -5.64
CA GLU A 68 21.95 3.86 -5.94
C GLU A 68 21.64 4.84 -7.08
N GLY A 69 22.46 5.90 -7.20
CA GLY A 69 22.44 6.82 -8.34
C GLY A 69 21.50 8.03 -8.22
N VAL A 70 20.78 8.18 -7.10
CA VAL A 70 19.90 9.34 -6.85
C VAL A 70 20.28 9.99 -5.52
N LEU A 71 20.51 11.30 -5.53
CA LEU A 71 20.84 12.08 -4.34
C LEU A 71 19.89 13.26 -4.22
N GLY A 72 19.35 13.50 -3.02
CA GLY A 72 18.44 14.60 -2.75
C GLY A 72 18.96 15.50 -1.63
N ARG A 73 18.56 16.77 -1.66
CA ARG A 73 18.69 17.68 -0.52
C ARG A 73 17.45 18.53 -0.35
N VAL A 74 17.14 18.85 0.90
CA VAL A 74 16.06 19.79 1.25
C VAL A 74 16.48 21.20 0.86
N VAL A 75 15.59 21.93 0.17
CA VAL A 75 15.80 23.32 -0.26
C VAL A 75 14.99 24.27 0.60
N LYS A 76 13.68 24.01 0.71
CA LYS A 76 12.74 24.90 1.38
C LYS A 76 11.57 24.08 1.93
N TRP A 77 11.12 24.42 3.14
CA TRP A 77 9.82 24.02 3.63
C TRP A 77 8.83 25.17 3.53
N TYR A 78 7.57 24.85 3.25
CA TYR A 78 6.47 25.78 3.13
C TYR A 78 5.19 25.20 3.75
N ARG A 79 4.43 26.04 4.46
CA ARG A 79 3.02 25.79 4.74
C ARG A 79 2.24 27.11 4.63
N PRO A 80 1.00 27.08 4.13
CA PRO A 80 0.10 28.21 4.20
C PRO A 80 -0.23 28.63 5.64
N LEU A 81 -0.70 29.86 5.80
CA LEU A 81 -1.27 30.33 7.06
C LEU A 81 -2.48 29.47 7.44
N THR A 82 -2.60 29.17 8.73
CA THR A 82 -3.85 28.66 9.28
C THR A 82 -4.91 29.76 9.34
N ARG A 83 -6.18 29.38 9.41
CA ARG A 83 -7.28 30.33 9.60
C ARG A 83 -7.09 31.21 10.84
N GLY A 84 -6.56 30.64 11.92
CA GLY A 84 -6.25 31.38 13.15
C GLY A 84 -5.16 32.43 12.95
N GLU A 85 -4.04 32.04 12.34
CA GLU A 85 -2.94 32.95 12.03
C GLU A 85 -3.38 34.09 11.10
N TYR A 86 -4.20 33.78 10.09
CA TYR A 86 -4.78 34.78 9.19
C TYR A 86 -5.71 35.75 9.94
N GLN A 87 -6.58 35.24 10.81
CA GLN A 87 -7.50 36.06 11.61
C GLN A 87 -6.74 36.96 12.59
N ASP A 88 -5.67 36.47 13.20
CA ASP A 88 -4.83 37.25 14.10
C ASP A 88 -4.10 38.38 13.36
N LEU A 89 -3.50 38.10 12.20
CA LEU A 89 -2.86 39.13 11.38
C LEU A 89 -3.87 40.19 10.92
N ARG A 90 -5.04 39.74 10.45
CA ARG A 90 -6.13 40.65 10.05
C ARG A 90 -6.59 41.52 11.20
N ARG A 91 -6.81 40.94 12.39
CA ARG A 91 -7.22 41.67 13.59
C ARG A 91 -6.19 42.74 13.96
N ARG A 92 -4.89 42.41 13.94
CA ARG A 92 -3.81 43.38 14.23
C ARG A 92 -3.80 44.55 13.24
N LEU A 93 -4.01 44.28 11.96
CA LEU A 93 -4.10 45.32 10.93
C LEU A 93 -5.35 46.20 11.12
N ASP A 94 -6.51 45.61 11.43
CA ASP A 94 -7.75 46.34 11.66
C ASP A 94 -7.67 47.22 12.92
N GLU A 95 -7.17 46.68 14.04
CA GLU A 95 -6.95 47.42 15.30
C GLU A 95 -6.02 48.63 15.11
N GLU A 96 -4.89 48.44 14.41
CA GLU A 96 -3.94 49.54 14.19
C GLU A 96 -4.48 50.59 13.20
N ARG A 97 -5.26 50.16 12.21
CA ARG A 97 -5.93 51.07 11.28
C ARG A 97 -6.94 51.96 12.01
N GLU A 98 -7.70 51.41 12.94
CA GLU A 98 -8.61 52.17 13.79
C GLU A 98 -7.84 53.16 14.70
N PHE A 99 -6.71 52.72 15.26
CA PHE A 99 -5.86 53.59 16.07
C PHE A 99 -5.33 54.80 15.25
N ILE A 100 -4.77 54.56 14.06
CA ILE A 100 -4.30 55.62 13.15
C ILE A 100 -5.46 56.55 12.77
N ALA A 101 -6.63 56.00 12.45
CA ALA A 101 -7.82 56.79 12.11
C ALA A 101 -8.24 57.71 13.26
N SER A 102 -8.22 57.20 14.50
CA SER A 102 -8.54 57.98 15.70
C SER A 102 -7.54 59.12 15.95
N GLU A 103 -6.24 58.87 15.80
CA GLU A 103 -5.19 59.89 15.95
C GLU A 103 -5.29 60.97 14.88
N ARG A 104 -5.56 60.59 13.62
CA ARG A 104 -5.72 61.54 12.52
C ARG A 104 -6.98 62.38 12.67
N LEU A 105 -8.09 61.79 13.12
CA LEU A 105 -9.32 62.50 13.43
C LEU A 105 -9.07 63.56 14.53
N ALA A 106 -8.38 63.18 15.61
CA ALA A 106 -8.00 64.10 16.69
C ALA A 106 -7.10 65.24 16.19
N ARG A 107 -6.23 64.97 15.22
CA ARG A 107 -5.29 65.95 14.63
C ARG A 107 -5.84 66.69 13.40
N ARG A 108 -7.08 66.42 12.96
CA ARG A 108 -7.67 66.92 11.70
C ARG A 108 -6.82 66.63 10.45
N ASN A 109 -6.04 65.55 10.47
CA ASN A 109 -5.31 65.09 9.29
C ASN A 109 -6.27 64.33 8.36
N LYS A 110 -6.30 64.69 7.07
CA LYS A 110 -7.16 64.09 6.03
C LYS A 110 -6.40 63.17 5.07
N GLU A 111 -5.11 62.95 5.29
CA GLU A 111 -4.33 62.02 4.46
C GLU A 111 -4.94 60.61 4.51
N PRO A 112 -4.93 59.87 3.38
CA PRO A 112 -5.40 58.50 3.33
C PRO A 112 -4.47 57.59 4.15
N ILE A 113 -5.05 56.62 4.86
CA ILE A 113 -4.30 55.61 5.61
C ILE A 113 -3.86 54.53 4.61
N THR A 114 -2.56 54.29 4.49
CA THR A 114 -1.98 53.31 3.56
C THR A 114 -1.80 51.95 4.23
N LEU A 115 -1.78 50.86 3.46
CA LEU A 115 -1.53 49.52 3.99
C LEU A 115 -0.11 49.39 4.57
N GLU A 116 0.88 50.01 3.92
CA GLU A 116 2.29 50.02 4.38
C GLU A 116 2.43 50.67 5.76
N GLU A 117 1.75 51.80 6.00
CA GLU A 117 1.75 52.48 7.29
C GLU A 117 1.12 51.63 8.39
N VAL A 118 -0.04 51.02 8.11
CA VAL A 118 -0.75 50.15 9.05
C VAL A 118 0.10 48.91 9.35
N ALA A 119 0.64 48.25 8.34
CA ALA A 119 1.45 47.04 8.49
C ALA A 119 2.74 47.33 9.27
N GLY A 120 3.44 48.42 8.93
CA GLY A 120 4.65 48.84 9.64
C GLY A 120 4.41 49.12 11.12
N ARG A 121 3.26 49.69 11.47
CA ARG A 121 2.91 50.03 12.86
C ARG A 121 2.33 48.83 13.64
N ALA A 122 1.61 47.95 12.97
CA ALA A 122 1.09 46.69 13.51
C ALA A 122 2.19 45.61 13.67
N GLY A 123 3.40 45.86 13.14
CA GLY A 123 4.51 44.89 13.16
C GLY A 123 4.27 43.70 12.23
N VAL A 124 3.54 43.91 11.13
CA VAL A 124 3.25 42.90 10.11
C VAL A 124 4.24 43.06 8.96
N THR A 125 4.92 41.98 8.58
CA THR A 125 5.96 41.99 7.53
C THR A 125 5.36 41.91 6.11
N GLU A 126 6.14 42.28 5.09
CA GLU A 126 5.74 42.11 3.69
C GLU A 126 5.45 40.63 3.34
N ASP A 127 6.26 39.70 3.86
CA ASP A 127 6.02 38.26 3.70
C ASP A 127 4.70 37.84 4.34
N GLN A 128 4.35 38.37 5.52
CA GLN A 128 3.05 38.07 6.15
C GLN A 128 1.88 38.62 5.33
N LEU A 129 2.01 39.81 4.73
CA LEU A 129 1.00 40.35 3.81
C LEU A 129 0.87 39.47 2.56
N ARG A 130 2.00 39.03 1.96
CA ARG A 130 1.99 38.10 0.83
C ARG A 130 1.32 36.77 1.19
N GLU A 131 1.61 36.21 2.35
CA GLU A 131 0.97 34.96 2.80
C GLU A 131 -0.53 35.15 3.10
N MET A 132 -0.95 36.32 3.58
CA MET A 132 -2.38 36.66 3.70
C MET A 132 -3.06 36.71 2.33
N ASP A 133 -2.37 37.21 1.30
CA ASP A 133 -2.88 37.22 -0.07
C ASP A 133 -2.98 35.80 -0.64
N ILE A 134 -1.94 34.97 -0.44
CA ILE A 134 -1.95 33.56 -0.82
C ILE A 134 -3.07 32.82 -0.11
N TYR A 135 -3.25 33.02 1.21
CA TYR A 135 -4.35 32.44 1.96
C TYR A 135 -5.69 32.81 1.33
N ARG A 136 -5.93 34.10 1.04
CA ARG A 136 -7.18 34.57 0.43
C ARG A 136 -7.43 33.96 -0.94
N GLN A 137 -6.40 33.84 -1.77
CA GLN A 137 -6.51 33.21 -3.09
C GLN A 137 -6.87 31.74 -2.97
N ARG A 138 -6.20 31.00 -2.07
CA ARG A 138 -6.45 29.58 -1.83
C ARG A 138 -7.85 29.32 -1.25
N ASP A 139 -8.29 30.16 -0.32
CA ASP A 139 -9.61 30.08 0.32
C ASP A 139 -10.75 30.43 -0.67
N ALA A 140 -10.45 31.27 -1.66
CA ALA A 140 -11.39 31.64 -2.72
C ALA A 140 -11.38 30.69 -3.93
N ASP A 141 -10.41 29.77 -4.03
CA ASP A 141 -10.28 28.86 -5.17
C ASP A 141 -11.34 27.75 -5.09
N PRO A 142 -12.34 27.73 -5.99
CA PRO A 142 -13.37 26.70 -5.97
C PRO A 142 -12.84 25.32 -6.36
N LYS A 143 -11.68 25.25 -7.04
CA LYS A 143 -11.03 23.98 -7.38
C LYS A 143 -10.24 23.43 -6.20
N ARG A 144 -10.09 24.13 -5.06
CA ARG A 144 -9.27 23.60 -3.95
C ARG A 144 -10.11 22.94 -2.86
N GLN A 145 -9.70 21.73 -2.46
CA GLN A 145 -10.21 21.07 -1.25
C GLN A 145 -9.16 21.10 -0.14
N PRO A 146 -9.42 21.75 1.01
CA PRO A 146 -8.47 21.77 2.11
C PRO A 146 -8.24 20.36 2.67
N ASN A 147 -6.97 19.93 2.72
CA ASN A 147 -6.57 18.67 3.35
C ASN A 147 -5.35 18.91 4.26
N GLU A 148 -5.52 18.71 5.57
CA GLU A 148 -4.45 18.90 6.56
C GLU A 148 -3.29 17.91 6.37
N GLN A 149 -3.54 16.74 5.78
CA GLN A 149 -2.50 15.72 5.58
C GLN A 149 -1.53 16.04 4.43
N LEU A 150 -1.88 17.02 3.59
CA LEU A 150 -1.12 17.43 2.40
C LEU A 150 -0.69 18.90 2.43
N VAL A 151 -0.95 19.60 3.55
CA VAL A 151 -0.85 21.06 3.63
C VAL A 151 0.59 21.57 3.76
N GLU A 152 1.50 20.74 4.27
CA GLU A 152 2.92 21.06 4.30
C GLU A 152 3.58 20.61 3.00
N GLU A 153 4.51 21.42 2.51
CA GLU A 153 5.29 21.15 1.31
C GLU A 153 6.78 21.30 1.61
N VAL A 154 7.59 20.41 1.05
CA VAL A 154 9.05 20.55 1.03
C VAL A 154 9.53 20.52 -0.41
N THR A 155 10.28 21.55 -0.81
CA THR A 155 11.02 21.55 -2.08
C THR A 155 12.34 20.82 -1.90
N LEU A 156 12.58 19.83 -2.74
CA LEU A 156 13.81 19.04 -2.81
C LEU A 156 14.56 19.37 -4.10
N ARG A 157 15.89 19.38 -4.04
CA ARG A 157 16.74 19.36 -5.22
C ARG A 157 17.36 17.98 -5.36
N ILE A 158 17.04 17.30 -6.45
CA ILE A 158 17.45 15.92 -6.73
C ILE A 158 18.46 15.92 -7.86
N SER A 159 19.58 15.22 -7.67
CA SER A 159 20.60 14.97 -8.68
C SER A 159 20.57 13.48 -9.04
N ILE A 160 20.40 13.17 -10.32
CA ILE A 160 20.30 11.79 -10.82
C ILE A 160 21.55 11.50 -11.66
N ALA A 161 22.30 10.47 -11.29
CA ALA A 161 23.50 10.09 -12.01
C ALA A 161 23.16 9.60 -13.43
N GLU A 162 24.06 9.82 -14.40
CA GLU A 162 23.88 9.35 -15.79
C GLU A 162 23.73 7.82 -15.89
N ASN A 163 24.35 7.09 -14.97
CA ASN A 163 24.29 5.62 -14.89
C ASN A 163 23.25 5.10 -13.88
N ALA A 164 22.39 5.97 -13.33
CA ALA A 164 21.31 5.52 -12.46
C ALA A 164 20.38 4.58 -13.23
N THR A 165 20.11 3.39 -12.68
CA THR A 165 19.21 2.42 -13.31
C THR A 165 17.80 3.02 -13.42
N PRO A 166 17.14 3.00 -14.58
CA PRO A 166 15.76 3.47 -14.66
C PRO A 166 14.78 2.63 -13.81
N GLY A 167 13.64 3.21 -13.45
CA GLY A 167 12.56 2.58 -12.68
C GLY A 167 12.21 3.29 -11.37
N LEU A 168 11.23 2.73 -10.65
CA LEU A 168 10.75 3.27 -9.38
C LEU A 168 11.84 3.23 -8.30
N ARG A 169 11.75 4.19 -7.39
CA ARG A 169 12.60 4.40 -6.21
C ARG A 169 11.71 4.82 -5.06
N GLU A 170 11.91 4.21 -3.90
CA GLU A 170 11.28 4.74 -2.70
C GLU A 170 11.99 6.03 -2.28
N LEU A 171 11.22 7.11 -2.16
CA LEU A 171 11.62 8.39 -1.61
C LEU A 171 11.10 8.51 -0.19
N ARG A 172 11.98 8.88 0.75
CA ARG A 172 11.63 9.19 2.15
C ARG A 172 12.29 10.49 2.58
N LEU A 173 11.63 11.22 3.48
CA LEU A 173 12.22 12.35 4.18
C LEU A 173 12.72 11.90 5.55
N MET A 174 13.89 12.42 5.93
CA MET A 174 14.48 12.18 7.23
C MET A 174 14.51 13.48 8.04
N THR A 175 14.20 13.38 9.33
CA THR A 175 14.45 14.41 10.33
C THR A 175 15.59 13.93 11.24
N PRO A 176 16.13 14.76 12.14
CA PRO A 176 17.17 14.31 13.08
C PRO A 176 16.79 13.06 13.89
N THR A 177 15.49 12.81 14.09
CA THR A 177 14.99 11.71 14.92
C THR A 177 13.99 10.79 14.24
N SER A 178 13.63 11.00 12.98
CA SER A 178 12.55 10.24 12.34
C SER A 178 12.77 10.05 10.84
N MET A 179 11.93 9.23 10.23
CA MET A 179 11.90 8.95 8.79
C MET A 179 10.44 8.75 8.37
N SER A 180 10.09 9.20 7.18
CA SER A 180 8.71 9.08 6.69
C SER A 180 8.34 7.68 6.18
N ASN A 181 7.06 7.50 5.86
CA ASN A 181 6.62 6.45 4.93
C ASN A 181 7.28 6.66 3.54
N PRO A 182 7.43 5.59 2.74
CA PRO A 182 7.83 5.72 1.34
C PRO A 182 6.75 6.37 0.48
N VAL A 183 7.18 7.16 -0.51
CA VAL A 183 6.45 7.48 -1.73
C VAL A 183 7.31 7.15 -2.94
N TRP A 184 6.73 6.99 -4.12
CA TRP A 184 7.47 6.60 -5.31
C TRP A 184 8.08 7.79 -6.06
N PHE A 185 9.29 7.59 -6.56
CA PHE A 185 10.01 8.48 -7.47
C PHE A 185 10.57 7.67 -8.64
N GLN A 186 10.29 8.05 -9.88
CA GLN A 186 10.69 7.28 -11.07
C GLN A 186 11.95 7.88 -11.73
N VAL A 187 12.98 7.07 -11.93
CA VAL A 187 14.13 7.44 -12.76
C VAL A 187 13.87 7.04 -14.21
N ASP A 188 13.98 7.98 -15.14
CA ASP A 188 13.75 7.75 -16.58
C ASP A 188 14.98 8.10 -17.43
N GLN A 189 14.92 7.78 -18.72
CA GLN A 189 15.94 8.09 -19.71
C GLN A 189 15.51 9.18 -20.72
N TRP A 190 14.22 9.46 -20.82
CA TRP A 190 13.68 10.42 -21.78
C TRP A 190 13.69 11.86 -21.25
N PRO A 191 13.72 12.88 -22.13
CA PRO A 191 13.52 14.26 -21.74
C PRO A 191 12.22 14.42 -20.97
N GLU A 192 12.25 15.18 -19.87
CA GLU A 192 11.08 15.43 -19.05
C GLU A 192 10.67 16.90 -19.08
N ILE A 193 9.37 17.13 -19.11
CA ILE A 193 8.78 18.44 -18.90
C ILE A 193 7.76 18.36 -17.77
N ARG A 194 7.53 19.51 -17.14
CA ARG A 194 6.45 19.74 -16.19
C ARG A 194 5.35 20.50 -16.90
N GLU A 195 4.10 20.15 -16.64
CA GLU A 195 2.95 20.89 -17.18
C GLU A 195 2.99 22.38 -16.79
N THR A 196 2.32 23.19 -17.60
CA THR A 196 2.07 24.61 -17.32
C THR A 196 0.57 24.91 -17.29
N GLU A 197 0.03 25.19 -16.10
CA GLU A 197 -1.37 25.61 -15.91
C GLU A 197 -1.62 27.09 -16.24
N PRO A 198 -2.85 27.48 -16.66
CA PRO A 198 -3.99 26.62 -16.97
C PRO A 198 -3.85 25.99 -18.36
N ASN A 199 -4.02 24.67 -18.46
CA ASN A 199 -3.98 23.92 -19.73
C ASN A 199 -5.33 23.27 -20.12
N ASP A 200 -6.38 23.45 -19.31
CA ASP A 200 -7.74 22.99 -19.63
C ASP A 200 -8.36 23.76 -20.83
N PRO A 201 -8.42 25.11 -20.85
CA PRO A 201 -9.04 25.82 -21.98
C PRO A 201 -8.20 25.78 -23.26
N VAL A 202 -6.87 25.76 -23.12
CA VAL A 202 -5.90 25.81 -24.22
C VAL A 202 -4.79 24.81 -23.91
N PRO A 203 -4.52 23.84 -24.80
CA PRO A 203 -3.46 22.88 -24.58
C PRO A 203 -2.09 23.53 -24.34
N ASP A 204 -1.31 22.95 -23.43
CA ASP A 204 0.04 23.38 -23.15
C ASP A 204 0.94 23.10 -24.36
N ALA A 205 1.44 24.18 -24.96
CA ALA A 205 2.31 24.16 -26.13
C ALA A 205 3.78 23.89 -25.79
N ALA A 206 4.18 23.85 -24.50
CA ALA A 206 5.54 23.50 -24.06
C ALA A 206 5.91 22.04 -24.41
N THR A 207 4.93 21.26 -24.85
CA THR A 207 5.03 19.86 -25.27
C THR A 207 5.39 19.65 -26.74
N ARG A 208 5.59 20.74 -27.52
CA ARG A 208 6.10 20.71 -28.91
C ARG A 208 7.60 20.38 -28.98
N VAL A 209 8.04 19.39 -28.22
CA VAL A 209 9.40 18.84 -28.25
C VAL A 209 9.41 17.51 -29.01
N ASP A 210 10.59 17.06 -29.40
CA ASP A 210 10.74 15.78 -30.10
C ASP A 210 10.36 14.61 -29.18
N LEU A 211 9.62 13.64 -29.72
CA LEU A 211 9.32 12.37 -29.04
C LEU A 211 10.53 11.43 -29.11
N PRO A 212 10.76 10.57 -28.11
CA PRO A 212 9.94 10.36 -26.90
C PRO A 212 10.14 11.41 -25.79
N LEU A 213 9.11 11.60 -24.97
CA LEU A 213 8.98 12.64 -23.95
C LEU A 213 8.28 12.07 -22.70
N VAL A 214 8.66 12.57 -21.51
CA VAL A 214 7.85 12.43 -20.29
C VAL A 214 7.21 13.77 -19.92
N ILE A 215 5.91 13.77 -19.65
CA ILE A 215 5.17 14.89 -19.08
C ILE A 215 4.83 14.56 -17.63
N ASN A 216 5.22 15.43 -16.70
CA ASN A 216 4.85 15.33 -15.29
C ASN A 216 3.68 16.29 -15.02
N GLY A 217 2.60 15.79 -14.44
CA GLY A 217 1.43 16.63 -14.11
C GLY A 217 0.67 16.25 -12.84
N GLN A 218 -0.30 17.10 -12.49
CA GLN A 218 -1.15 17.03 -11.30
C GLN A 218 -2.57 17.51 -11.61
N VAL A 219 -3.56 16.63 -11.44
CA VAL A 219 -4.97 16.99 -11.70
C VAL A 219 -5.62 17.60 -10.46
N LEU A 220 -6.14 18.83 -10.59
CA LEU A 220 -6.99 19.47 -9.58
C LEU A 220 -8.48 19.23 -9.87
N PRO A 221 -9.39 19.44 -8.89
CA PRO A 221 -10.84 19.27 -9.08
C PRO A 221 -11.38 19.93 -10.35
N GLY A 222 -11.99 19.11 -11.21
CA GLY A 222 -12.54 19.55 -12.48
C GLY A 222 -11.51 19.84 -13.59
N ASP A 223 -10.22 19.55 -13.38
CA ASP A 223 -9.20 19.69 -14.44
C ASP A 223 -9.30 18.63 -15.51
N ILE A 224 -8.86 19.05 -16.69
CA ILE A 224 -8.50 18.20 -17.81
C ILE A 224 -7.22 18.78 -18.39
N ASP A 225 -6.12 18.05 -18.24
CA ASP A 225 -4.83 18.55 -18.68
C ASP A 225 -4.63 18.18 -20.15
N ARG A 226 -4.30 19.16 -20.99
CA ARG A 226 -4.17 18.99 -22.44
C ARG A 226 -2.79 19.39 -22.94
N PHE A 227 -2.22 18.57 -23.81
CA PHE A 227 -0.85 18.70 -24.32
C PHE A 227 -0.82 18.58 -25.84
N THR A 228 -0.11 19.49 -26.52
CA THR A 228 0.06 19.46 -27.99
C THR A 228 1.35 18.76 -28.40
N ILE A 229 1.24 17.59 -29.01
CA ILE A 229 2.39 16.87 -29.60
C ILE A 229 2.40 17.01 -31.12
N THR A 230 3.59 16.89 -31.72
CA THR A 230 3.74 16.78 -33.17
C THR A 230 4.12 15.35 -33.54
N ALA A 231 3.42 14.77 -34.52
CA ALA A 231 3.71 13.42 -35.01
C ALA A 231 3.65 13.37 -36.54
N LYS A 232 4.30 12.35 -37.11
CA LYS A 232 4.35 12.11 -38.56
C LYS A 232 3.44 10.97 -38.94
N GLN A 233 2.96 10.97 -40.18
CA GLN A 233 2.24 9.86 -40.77
C GLN A 233 3.03 8.56 -40.60
N GLY A 234 2.33 7.51 -40.16
CA GLY A 234 2.88 6.18 -39.91
C GLY A 234 3.61 6.03 -38.57
N THR A 235 3.77 7.10 -37.78
CA THR A 235 4.28 7.00 -36.40
C THR A 235 3.36 6.08 -35.59
N ARG A 236 3.94 5.05 -34.97
CA ARG A 236 3.22 4.10 -34.10
C ARG A 236 3.29 4.60 -32.67
N LEU A 237 2.47 5.59 -32.36
CA LEU A 237 2.46 6.28 -31.08
C LEU A 237 2.01 5.35 -29.94
N VAL A 238 2.69 5.43 -28.82
CA VAL A 238 2.30 4.86 -27.52
C VAL A 238 2.36 5.97 -26.48
N VAL A 239 1.29 6.06 -25.68
CA VAL A 239 1.14 6.95 -24.53
C VAL A 239 0.89 6.07 -23.31
N GLN A 240 1.78 6.10 -22.33
CA GLN A 240 1.65 5.34 -21.07
C GLN A 240 1.52 6.31 -19.91
N ALA A 241 0.48 6.12 -19.09
CA ALA A 241 0.33 6.87 -17.85
C ALA A 241 0.81 6.04 -16.67
N SER A 242 1.74 6.58 -15.89
CA SER A 242 2.06 6.11 -14.54
C SER A 242 1.26 6.94 -13.56
N VAL A 243 0.31 6.31 -12.86
CA VAL A 243 -0.64 7.01 -11.97
C VAL A 243 -0.78 6.26 -10.66
N ARG A 244 -1.50 5.14 -10.69
CA ARG A 244 -1.72 4.27 -9.53
C ARG A 244 -0.43 3.58 -9.11
N GLU A 245 0.51 3.32 -10.01
CA GLU A 245 1.83 2.85 -9.59
C GLU A 245 2.62 3.89 -8.79
N LEU A 246 2.41 5.19 -9.03
CA LEU A 246 3.04 6.27 -8.27
C LEU A 246 2.33 6.50 -6.93
N MET A 247 1.00 6.46 -6.95
CA MET A 247 0.13 6.62 -5.78
C MET A 247 -0.95 5.53 -5.73
N PRO A 248 -0.66 4.37 -5.11
CA PRO A 248 -1.54 3.19 -5.12
C PRO A 248 -2.97 3.42 -4.64
N TYR A 249 -3.10 4.18 -3.54
CA TYR A 249 -4.37 4.41 -2.88
C TYR A 249 -4.47 5.81 -2.31
N LEU A 250 -5.69 6.35 -2.40
CA LEU A 250 -6.11 7.64 -1.88
C LEU A 250 -7.28 7.43 -0.91
N ALA A 251 -7.13 7.92 0.32
CA ALA A 251 -8.15 7.85 1.37
C ALA A 251 -9.23 8.94 1.20
N ASP A 252 -9.79 9.08 0.00
CA ASP A 252 -10.67 10.19 -0.38
C ASP A 252 -12.11 9.72 -0.67
N ALA A 253 -12.30 9.15 -1.86
CA ALA A 253 -13.59 8.75 -2.42
C ALA A 253 -13.42 7.50 -3.29
N VAL A 254 -14.52 6.94 -3.82
CA VAL A 254 -14.46 5.82 -4.78
C VAL A 254 -14.37 6.36 -6.21
N PRO A 255 -13.43 5.85 -7.04
CA PRO A 255 -12.42 4.83 -6.73
C PRO A 255 -11.31 5.37 -5.81
N GLY A 256 -10.82 4.56 -4.86
CA GLY A 256 -9.84 5.02 -3.85
C GLY A 256 -8.41 5.17 -4.40
N TRP A 257 -8.27 5.70 -5.60
CA TRP A 257 -7.04 6.04 -6.34
C TRP A 257 -7.41 7.03 -7.46
N PHE A 258 -6.43 7.64 -8.11
CA PHE A 258 -6.66 8.45 -9.31
C PHE A 258 -6.94 7.50 -10.49
N GLN A 259 -8.20 7.47 -10.96
CA GLN A 259 -8.62 6.68 -12.12
C GLN A 259 -8.44 7.53 -13.37
N ALA A 260 -7.25 7.46 -13.98
CA ALA A 260 -6.92 8.26 -15.14
C ALA A 260 -7.68 7.83 -16.39
N VAL A 261 -8.12 8.81 -17.15
CA VAL A 261 -8.70 8.67 -18.48
C VAL A 261 -7.85 9.48 -19.45
N MET A 262 -7.41 8.85 -20.53
CA MET A 262 -6.63 9.48 -21.58
C MET A 262 -7.39 9.51 -22.90
N THR A 263 -7.25 10.62 -23.63
CA THR A 263 -7.72 10.75 -25.01
C THR A 263 -6.62 11.29 -25.91
N LEU A 264 -6.62 10.83 -27.16
CA LEU A 264 -5.87 11.43 -28.26
C LEU A 264 -6.89 12.06 -29.20
N SER A 265 -6.73 13.33 -29.50
CA SER A 265 -7.57 14.07 -30.46
C SER A 265 -6.72 14.70 -31.55
N ASP A 266 -7.35 15.02 -32.68
CA ASP A 266 -6.70 15.83 -33.71
C ASP A 266 -6.61 17.32 -33.29
N ARG A 267 -6.01 18.15 -34.14
CA ARG A 267 -5.92 19.61 -33.94
C ARG A 267 -7.26 20.36 -33.86
N TYR A 268 -8.38 19.73 -34.22
CA TYR A 268 -9.72 20.30 -34.16
C TYR A 268 -10.47 19.86 -32.90
N GLY A 269 -9.94 18.90 -32.15
CA GLY A 269 -10.52 18.35 -30.94
C GLY A 269 -11.38 17.10 -31.17
N ASP A 270 -11.37 16.54 -32.38
CA ASP A 270 -12.08 15.29 -32.67
C ASP A 270 -11.29 14.12 -32.06
N GLU A 271 -11.95 13.29 -31.25
CA GLU A 271 -11.33 12.14 -30.58
C GLU A 271 -10.95 11.05 -31.58
N LEU A 272 -9.70 10.61 -31.52
CA LEU A 272 -9.10 9.58 -32.37
C LEU A 272 -8.86 8.27 -31.61
N ALA A 273 -8.55 8.35 -30.33
CA ALA A 273 -8.35 7.20 -29.44
C ALA A 273 -8.63 7.54 -27.98
N TYR A 274 -8.95 6.51 -27.20
CA TYR A 274 -9.36 6.58 -25.80
C TYR A 274 -8.75 5.42 -25.01
N ALA A 275 -8.34 5.67 -23.76
CA ALA A 275 -7.95 4.63 -22.81
C ALA A 275 -8.18 5.09 -21.35
N ASP A 276 -8.87 4.30 -20.54
CA ASP A 276 -9.06 4.51 -19.08
C ASP A 276 -8.41 3.41 -18.22
N SER A 277 -7.80 2.45 -18.90
CA SER A 277 -7.14 1.28 -18.33
C SER A 277 -6.26 0.63 -19.40
N PHE A 278 -5.39 -0.28 -18.97
CA PHE A 278 -4.71 -1.22 -19.86
C PHE A 278 -5.13 -2.64 -19.48
N HIS A 279 -6.10 -3.15 -20.24
CA HIS A 279 -6.89 -4.32 -19.85
C HIS A 279 -7.53 -4.09 -18.46
N PHE A 280 -6.97 -4.65 -17.41
CA PHE A 280 -7.47 -4.52 -16.03
C PHE A 280 -6.49 -3.79 -15.10
N ARG A 281 -5.36 -3.34 -15.64
CA ARG A 281 -4.48 -2.39 -14.95
C ARG A 281 -5.13 -1.01 -15.05
N GLN A 282 -5.25 -0.33 -13.91
CA GLN A 282 -5.90 0.98 -13.84
C GLN A 282 -5.06 2.10 -14.46
N ASP A 283 -3.77 1.86 -14.67
CA ASP A 283 -2.87 2.77 -15.34
C ASP A 283 -3.05 2.60 -16.87
N PRO A 284 -3.63 3.58 -17.58
CA PRO A 284 -4.00 3.43 -18.97
C PRO A 284 -2.79 3.46 -19.91
N VAL A 285 -2.91 2.71 -21.00
CA VAL A 285 -1.99 2.76 -22.14
C VAL A 285 -2.81 2.95 -23.41
N LEU A 286 -2.49 4.01 -24.16
CA LEU A 286 -3.09 4.34 -25.43
C LEU A 286 -2.05 4.11 -26.53
N TYR A 287 -2.45 3.51 -27.65
CA TYR A 287 -1.61 3.35 -28.82
C TYR A 287 -2.38 3.68 -30.09
N TYR A 288 -1.73 4.32 -31.06
CA TYR A 288 -2.37 4.84 -32.26
C TYR A 288 -1.38 4.95 -33.42
N GLU A 289 -1.80 4.54 -34.63
CA GLU A 289 -1.01 4.76 -35.84
C GLU A 289 -1.43 6.09 -36.47
N VAL A 290 -0.49 7.03 -36.51
CA VAL A 290 -0.75 8.41 -36.93
C VAL A 290 -1.08 8.47 -38.42
N PRO A 291 -2.26 8.97 -38.83
CA PRO A 291 -2.71 8.89 -40.22
C PRO A 291 -2.07 9.94 -41.13
N GLU A 292 -1.69 11.11 -40.58
CA GLU A 292 -1.17 12.25 -41.34
C GLU A 292 -0.15 13.04 -40.51
N ASP A 293 0.76 13.77 -41.16
CA ASP A 293 1.65 14.69 -40.46
C ASP A 293 0.86 15.82 -39.80
N GLY A 294 1.08 16.09 -38.51
CA GLY A 294 0.37 17.18 -37.86
C GLY A 294 0.53 17.30 -36.35
N GLU A 295 -0.27 18.20 -35.81
CA GLU A 295 -0.45 18.37 -34.36
C GLU A 295 -1.60 17.52 -33.85
N TYR A 296 -1.39 16.92 -32.69
CA TYR A 296 -2.35 16.09 -31.97
C TYR A 296 -2.43 16.55 -30.51
N ILE A 297 -3.57 16.33 -29.89
CA ILE A 297 -3.83 16.71 -28.50
C ILE A 297 -3.94 15.45 -27.65
N VAL A 298 -3.05 15.29 -26.68
CA VAL A 298 -3.17 14.26 -25.64
C VAL A 298 -3.82 14.92 -24.44
N SER A 299 -4.88 14.31 -23.90
CA SER A 299 -5.55 14.80 -22.69
C SER A 299 -5.54 13.73 -21.59
N ILE A 300 -5.48 14.15 -20.33
CA ILE A 300 -5.64 13.29 -19.15
C ILE A 300 -6.51 13.96 -18.09
N HIS A 301 -7.37 13.18 -17.42
CA HIS A 301 -8.17 13.63 -16.29
C HIS A 301 -8.60 12.46 -15.39
N ASP A 302 -9.15 12.74 -14.20
CA ASP A 302 -9.81 11.72 -13.37
C ASP A 302 -11.19 11.37 -13.95
N SER A 303 -11.54 10.08 -13.97
CA SER A 303 -12.79 9.56 -14.55
C SER A 303 -14.07 10.21 -14.01
N ILE A 304 -14.04 10.74 -12.80
CA ILE A 304 -15.17 11.44 -12.17
C ILE A 304 -14.82 12.89 -11.80
N TYR A 305 -13.79 13.47 -12.44
CA TYR A 305 -13.38 14.87 -12.31
C TYR A 305 -13.08 15.31 -10.88
N ARG A 306 -12.59 14.37 -10.05
CA ARG A 306 -11.93 14.74 -8.80
C ARG A 306 -10.59 15.38 -9.12
N GLY A 307 -9.87 15.70 -8.07
CA GLY A 307 -8.47 16.08 -8.13
C GLY A 307 -8.05 16.55 -6.75
N ARG A 308 -6.75 16.57 -6.53
CA ARG A 308 -6.10 17.04 -5.30
C ARG A 308 -4.61 17.06 -5.58
N GLU A 309 -3.84 17.72 -4.71
CA GLU A 309 -2.39 17.83 -4.87
C GLU A 309 -1.65 16.47 -4.98
N ASP A 310 -2.26 15.36 -4.54
CA ASP A 310 -1.74 14.00 -4.66
C ASP A 310 -2.25 13.19 -5.88
N PHE A 311 -3.04 13.80 -6.78
CA PHE A 311 -3.42 13.22 -8.08
C PHE A 311 -2.31 13.46 -9.10
N VAL A 312 -1.13 12.95 -8.78
CA VAL A 312 0.09 13.08 -9.60
C VAL A 312 0.11 12.01 -10.68
N TYR A 313 0.55 12.38 -11.88
CA TYR A 313 0.80 11.44 -12.97
C TYR A 313 2.09 11.73 -13.72
N ARG A 314 2.56 10.72 -14.46
CA ARG A 314 3.61 10.85 -15.48
C ARG A 314 3.10 10.24 -16.78
N LEU A 315 3.20 10.96 -17.89
CA LEU A 315 2.88 10.47 -19.24
C LEU A 315 4.16 10.26 -20.04
N VAL A 316 4.46 9.02 -20.42
CA VAL A 316 5.54 8.72 -21.37
C VAL A 316 4.94 8.58 -22.76
N ILE A 317 5.40 9.39 -23.70
CA ILE A 317 4.81 9.51 -25.05
C ILE A 317 5.90 9.28 -26.10
N GLY A 318 5.64 8.43 -27.09
CA GLY A 318 6.53 8.26 -28.25
C GLY A 318 6.34 6.92 -28.98
N GLU A 319 7.24 6.59 -29.89
CA GLU A 319 7.32 5.24 -30.48
C GLU A 319 8.00 4.26 -29.50
N LEU A 320 7.31 4.00 -28.40
CA LEU A 320 7.83 3.23 -27.27
C LEU A 320 7.54 1.74 -27.44
N PRO A 321 8.47 0.84 -27.08
CA PRO A 321 8.19 -0.58 -27.06
C PRO A 321 7.18 -0.91 -25.95
N CYS A 322 6.06 -1.50 -26.31
CA CYS A 322 4.98 -1.86 -25.39
C CYS A 322 4.51 -3.28 -25.65
N ILE A 323 4.67 -4.16 -24.66
CA ILE A 323 4.19 -5.55 -24.71
C ILE A 323 2.71 -5.56 -24.31
N THR A 324 1.87 -6.13 -25.16
CA THR A 324 0.44 -6.34 -24.89
C THR A 324 0.11 -7.77 -24.49
N SER A 325 0.91 -8.74 -24.93
CA SER A 325 0.77 -10.14 -24.51
C SER A 325 2.07 -10.91 -24.70
N THR A 326 2.26 -11.96 -23.90
CA THR A 326 3.37 -12.91 -24.02
C THR A 326 2.85 -14.34 -23.99
N PHE A 327 3.48 -15.23 -24.77
CA PHE A 327 3.12 -16.64 -24.75
C PHE A 327 4.31 -17.54 -25.06
N PRO A 328 4.52 -18.64 -24.33
CA PRO A 328 3.79 -19.04 -23.13
C PRO A 328 4.02 -18.07 -21.96
N LEU A 329 3.11 -18.07 -20.98
CA LEU A 329 3.28 -17.28 -19.75
C LEU A 329 4.40 -17.83 -18.85
N GLY A 330 4.87 -19.05 -19.09
CA GLY A 330 5.90 -19.65 -18.25
C GLY A 330 6.59 -20.84 -18.90
N GLY A 331 7.45 -21.50 -18.12
CA GLY A 331 8.04 -22.75 -18.54
C GLY A 331 8.78 -23.51 -17.45
N GLN A 332 9.35 -24.65 -17.85
CA GLN A 332 10.00 -25.56 -16.93
C GLN A 332 11.38 -25.06 -16.51
N LEU A 333 11.68 -25.15 -15.22
CA LEU A 333 12.98 -24.82 -14.63
C LEU A 333 14.13 -25.51 -15.38
N ASN A 334 15.19 -24.74 -15.66
CA ASN A 334 16.40 -25.18 -16.36
C ASN A 334 16.15 -25.73 -17.79
N THR A 335 15.08 -25.31 -18.44
CA THR A 335 14.76 -25.65 -19.84
C THR A 335 14.52 -24.39 -20.65
N ASP A 336 15.06 -24.33 -21.86
CA ASP A 336 14.89 -23.17 -22.75
C ASP A 336 13.42 -22.98 -23.12
N VAL A 337 12.93 -21.75 -22.98
CA VAL A 337 11.54 -21.38 -23.31
C VAL A 337 11.59 -20.29 -24.36
N THR A 338 11.03 -20.55 -25.55
CA THR A 338 10.84 -19.50 -26.56
C THR A 338 9.51 -18.83 -26.32
N VAL A 339 9.54 -17.54 -25.98
CA VAL A 339 8.39 -16.70 -25.69
C VAL A 339 8.13 -15.79 -26.89
N THR A 340 6.95 -15.90 -27.47
CA THR A 340 6.42 -14.95 -28.45
C THR A 340 5.89 -13.71 -27.72
N LEU A 341 6.21 -12.55 -28.28
CA LEU A 341 5.83 -11.23 -27.78
C LEU A 341 4.88 -10.57 -28.78
N GLN A 342 3.77 -10.05 -28.28
CA GLN A 342 2.84 -9.22 -29.04
C GLN A 342 2.84 -7.80 -28.48
N GLY A 343 2.65 -6.82 -29.37
CA GLY A 343 2.53 -5.42 -28.95
C GLY A 343 3.00 -4.41 -29.99
N TRP A 344 3.43 -3.25 -29.50
CA TRP A 344 3.78 -2.08 -30.29
C TRP A 344 5.28 -1.79 -30.19
N ASN A 345 5.89 -1.39 -31.31
CA ASN A 345 7.30 -1.00 -31.44
C ASN A 345 8.30 -1.98 -30.79
N LEU A 346 7.98 -3.26 -30.77
CA LEU A 346 8.83 -4.26 -30.12
C LEU A 346 10.13 -4.47 -30.93
N PRO A 347 11.30 -4.49 -30.27
CA PRO A 347 12.56 -4.76 -30.97
C PRO A 347 12.66 -6.20 -31.46
N LEU A 348 11.92 -7.10 -30.80
CA LEU A 348 11.86 -8.53 -31.07
C LEU A 348 10.42 -9.01 -30.87
N THR A 349 9.99 -9.96 -31.69
CA THR A 349 8.69 -10.64 -31.55
C THR A 349 8.81 -12.01 -30.89
N GLU A 350 10.03 -12.51 -30.68
CA GLU A 350 10.32 -13.76 -30.00
C GLU A 350 11.63 -13.65 -29.20
N VAL A 351 11.69 -14.29 -28.05
CA VAL A 351 12.90 -14.36 -27.21
C VAL A 351 13.02 -15.73 -26.55
N THR A 352 14.22 -16.31 -26.57
CA THR A 352 14.51 -17.56 -25.85
C THR A 352 15.06 -17.22 -24.46
N LEU A 353 14.38 -17.73 -23.43
CA LEU A 353 14.69 -17.49 -22.03
C LEU A 353 15.16 -18.78 -21.36
N HIS A 354 16.11 -18.64 -20.44
CA HIS A 354 16.68 -19.76 -19.69
C HIS A 354 16.35 -19.59 -18.19
N PRO A 355 15.19 -20.12 -17.73
CA PRO A 355 14.79 -20.08 -16.32
C PRO A 355 15.79 -20.83 -15.45
N HIS A 356 16.27 -20.17 -14.39
CA HIS A 356 17.23 -20.74 -13.44
C HIS A 356 16.64 -20.78 -12.03
N GLN A 357 17.28 -21.47 -11.10
CA GLN A 357 16.75 -21.54 -9.73
C GLN A 357 16.89 -20.18 -9.02
N ALA A 358 15.76 -19.51 -8.79
CA ALA A 358 15.67 -18.25 -8.06
C ALA A 358 15.25 -18.47 -6.60
N ARG A 359 15.59 -17.53 -5.71
CA ARG A 359 15.30 -17.62 -4.26
C ARG A 359 13.91 -17.13 -3.84
N ARG A 360 13.27 -16.24 -4.60
CA ARG A 360 12.11 -15.47 -4.12
C ARG A 360 10.83 -15.55 -4.95
N ASN A 361 10.89 -15.80 -6.27
CA ASN A 361 9.72 -15.59 -7.12
C ASN A 361 9.43 -16.79 -8.03
N LEU A 362 8.14 -17.14 -8.13
CA LEU A 362 7.63 -18.01 -9.20
C LEU A 362 7.74 -17.31 -10.56
N ALA A 363 7.68 -15.98 -10.63
CA ALA A 363 7.92 -15.18 -11.84
C ALA A 363 9.36 -14.64 -11.88
N GLN A 364 10.08 -14.96 -12.95
CA GLN A 364 11.40 -14.40 -13.26
C GLN A 364 11.26 -13.31 -14.32
N TRP A 365 11.91 -12.17 -14.10
CA TRP A 365 11.89 -11.05 -15.04
C TRP A 365 13.16 -11.03 -15.88
N PHE A 366 13.01 -11.20 -17.19
CA PHE A 366 14.13 -11.22 -18.12
C PHE A 366 14.21 -9.89 -18.88
N PRO A 367 15.34 -9.20 -18.87
CA PRO A 367 15.54 -8.03 -19.73
C PRO A 367 15.53 -8.50 -21.19
N LEU A 368 14.82 -7.78 -22.05
CA LEU A 368 14.90 -8.03 -23.48
C LEU A 368 16.22 -7.50 -24.04
N PRO A 369 16.89 -8.21 -24.96
CA PRO A 369 18.01 -7.63 -25.69
C PRO A 369 17.57 -6.35 -26.37
N ASP A 370 18.24 -5.24 -26.08
CA ASP A 370 18.03 -4.00 -26.82
C ASP A 370 18.73 -4.12 -28.19
N ALA A 371 18.16 -3.50 -29.23
CA ALA A 371 18.82 -3.37 -30.52
C ALA A 371 19.96 -2.34 -30.48
N SER A 372 20.04 -1.52 -29.42
CA SER A 372 21.12 -0.58 -29.16
C SER A 372 22.34 -1.25 -28.49
N ALA A 373 23.54 -0.73 -28.75
CA ALA A 373 24.80 -1.35 -28.33
C ALA A 373 25.07 -1.37 -26.80
N ASP A 374 24.23 -0.72 -25.99
CA ASP A 374 24.33 -0.72 -24.53
C ASP A 374 23.40 -1.78 -23.91
N ALA A 375 23.78 -3.05 -24.10
CA ALA A 375 23.05 -4.23 -23.63
C ALA A 375 22.87 -4.34 -22.09
N THR A 376 23.34 -3.37 -21.29
CA THR A 376 23.37 -3.45 -19.82
C THR A 376 22.11 -2.92 -19.11
N THR A 377 21.19 -2.24 -19.80
CA THR A 377 20.01 -1.60 -19.15
C THR A 377 18.74 -1.61 -20.02
N SER A 378 18.31 -2.77 -20.51
CA SER A 378 17.00 -2.84 -21.18
C SER A 378 15.87 -2.50 -20.22
N LEU A 379 15.06 -1.50 -20.59
CA LEU A 379 13.87 -1.09 -19.83
C LEU A 379 12.75 -2.12 -19.90
N LEU A 380 12.65 -2.83 -21.03
CA LEU A 380 11.58 -3.78 -21.27
C LEU A 380 11.96 -5.15 -20.71
N LYS A 381 11.10 -5.67 -19.83
CA LYS A 381 11.29 -6.98 -19.21
C LYS A 381 10.10 -7.87 -19.50
N VAL A 382 10.38 -9.16 -19.69
CA VAL A 382 9.36 -10.20 -19.88
C VAL A 382 9.27 -11.05 -18.61
N PRO A 383 8.09 -11.15 -17.98
CA PRO A 383 7.88 -12.10 -16.89
C PRO A 383 7.75 -13.52 -17.47
N LEU A 384 8.39 -14.48 -16.82
CA LEU A 384 8.25 -15.91 -17.11
C LEU A 384 7.99 -16.66 -15.80
N TYR A 385 6.85 -17.34 -15.72
CA TYR A 385 6.48 -18.12 -14.53
C TYR A 385 7.07 -19.53 -14.59
N VAL A 386 7.87 -19.88 -13.59
CA VAL A 386 8.72 -21.07 -13.59
C VAL A 386 8.15 -22.14 -12.66
N ASP A 387 7.96 -23.35 -13.18
CA ASP A 387 7.62 -24.54 -12.39
C ASP A 387 8.67 -25.65 -12.64
N ARG A 388 8.75 -26.65 -11.75
CA ARG A 388 9.61 -27.83 -11.97
C ARG A 388 8.94 -28.90 -12.84
N SER A 389 7.62 -28.86 -12.88
CA SER A 389 6.76 -29.76 -13.65
C SER A 389 6.94 -29.51 -15.15
N LYS A 390 6.71 -30.55 -15.95
CA LYS A 390 6.74 -30.43 -17.40
C LYS A 390 5.55 -29.60 -17.89
N ASP A 391 5.83 -28.66 -18.79
CA ASP A 391 4.82 -27.91 -19.51
C ASP A 391 4.20 -28.73 -20.66
N TYR A 392 2.89 -28.58 -20.80
CA TYR A 392 2.10 -28.99 -21.94
C TYR A 392 1.57 -27.73 -22.61
N PHE A 393 1.31 -27.83 -23.90
CA PHE A 393 0.63 -26.80 -24.65
C PHE A 393 -0.76 -27.31 -24.99
N ASP A 394 -1.70 -26.39 -24.89
CA ASP A 394 -3.04 -26.58 -25.40
C ASP A 394 -3.05 -26.89 -26.91
N GLN A 395 -4.02 -27.69 -27.36
CA GLN A 395 -4.11 -28.27 -28.70
C GLN A 395 -5.55 -28.26 -29.21
N GLU A 396 -5.86 -27.29 -30.06
CA GLU A 396 -7.15 -27.17 -30.74
C GLU A 396 -7.34 -28.14 -31.93
N PRO A 397 -8.58 -28.57 -32.24
CA PRO A 397 -9.82 -28.27 -31.51
C PRO A 397 -9.95 -29.15 -30.25
N ASN A 398 -10.39 -28.58 -29.13
CA ASN A 398 -10.69 -29.34 -27.92
C ASN A 398 -12.06 -28.97 -27.27
N ASP A 399 -12.91 -28.21 -27.97
CA ASP A 399 -14.17 -27.61 -27.46
C ASP A 399 -15.24 -28.63 -27.00
N SER A 400 -15.08 -29.91 -27.34
CA SER A 400 -16.07 -30.96 -27.11
C SER A 400 -15.48 -32.19 -26.42
N ARG A 401 -16.35 -33.01 -25.80
CA ARG A 401 -15.94 -34.27 -25.15
C ARG A 401 -15.28 -35.26 -26.11
N GLU A 402 -15.64 -35.23 -27.40
CA GLU A 402 -15.08 -36.09 -28.44
C GLU A 402 -13.69 -35.63 -28.90
N GLN A 403 -13.39 -34.34 -28.76
CA GLN A 403 -12.14 -33.71 -29.22
C GLN A 403 -11.20 -33.34 -28.06
N THR A 404 -11.65 -33.54 -26.82
CA THR A 404 -10.92 -33.22 -25.58
C THR A 404 -9.44 -33.61 -25.62
N GLN A 405 -8.60 -32.70 -25.16
CA GLN A 405 -7.18 -32.97 -25.01
C GLN A 405 -6.92 -33.83 -23.78
N VAL A 406 -6.21 -34.93 -23.93
CA VAL A 406 -5.82 -35.77 -22.78
C VAL A 406 -4.55 -35.20 -22.14
N ILE A 407 -4.61 -34.93 -20.84
CA ILE A 407 -3.46 -34.51 -20.03
C ILE A 407 -3.20 -35.50 -18.89
N PRO A 408 -1.96 -35.55 -18.35
CA PRO A 408 -1.70 -36.32 -17.14
C PRO A 408 -2.50 -35.80 -15.92
N GLU A 409 -2.64 -36.63 -14.88
CA GLU A 409 -3.29 -36.26 -13.60
C GLU A 409 -2.69 -34.98 -12.98
N MET A 410 -1.39 -34.77 -13.16
CA MET A 410 -0.71 -33.53 -12.80
C MET A 410 -0.02 -32.95 -14.02
N ALA A 411 -0.35 -31.71 -14.36
CA ALA A 411 0.13 -31.05 -15.56
C ALA A 411 0.23 -29.54 -15.34
N VAL A 412 1.11 -28.89 -16.07
CA VAL A 412 1.08 -27.44 -16.27
C VAL A 412 0.79 -27.22 -17.74
N VAL A 413 -0.28 -26.53 -18.08
CA VAL A 413 -0.74 -26.30 -19.45
C VAL A 413 -0.63 -24.80 -19.73
N ASN A 414 0.02 -24.42 -20.83
CA ASN A 414 -0.07 -23.07 -21.38
C ASN A 414 -1.03 -23.13 -22.56
N GLY A 415 -2.04 -22.27 -22.56
CA GLY A 415 -3.06 -22.24 -23.60
C GLY A 415 -3.61 -20.85 -23.85
N ARG A 416 -4.62 -20.78 -24.72
CA ARG A 416 -5.30 -19.56 -25.12
C ARG A 416 -6.76 -19.86 -25.37
N ILE A 417 -7.64 -19.02 -24.84
CA ILE A 417 -9.02 -18.96 -25.32
C ILE A 417 -8.97 -18.20 -26.65
N ASP A 418 -8.77 -18.92 -27.77
CA ASP A 418 -8.30 -18.37 -29.05
C ASP A 418 -9.34 -17.49 -29.76
N ARG A 419 -10.62 -17.67 -29.44
CA ARG A 419 -11.75 -16.95 -30.05
C ARG A 419 -12.91 -16.74 -29.08
N PRO A 420 -13.81 -15.79 -29.33
CA PRO A 420 -15.02 -15.66 -28.53
C PRO A 420 -15.84 -16.95 -28.49
N GLY A 421 -16.20 -17.39 -27.29
CA GLY A 421 -16.94 -18.62 -27.04
C GLY A 421 -16.12 -19.90 -27.08
N ASP A 422 -14.80 -19.80 -27.16
CA ASP A 422 -13.89 -20.94 -27.08
C ASP A 422 -13.94 -21.64 -25.72
N VAL A 423 -13.69 -22.94 -25.72
CA VAL A 423 -13.81 -23.80 -24.54
C VAL A 423 -12.66 -24.79 -24.53
N ASP A 424 -11.78 -24.69 -23.54
CA ASP A 424 -10.66 -25.61 -23.48
C ASP A 424 -11.03 -26.79 -22.59
N LEU A 425 -11.21 -27.98 -23.18
CA LEU A 425 -11.61 -29.18 -22.45
C LEU A 425 -10.48 -30.20 -22.33
N PHE A 426 -10.01 -30.41 -21.11
CA PHE A 426 -8.95 -31.35 -20.77
C PHE A 426 -9.49 -32.60 -20.07
N ARG A 427 -9.20 -33.79 -20.60
CA ARG A 427 -9.52 -35.08 -19.97
C ARG A 427 -8.31 -35.60 -19.18
N PHE A 428 -8.54 -36.07 -17.96
CA PHE A 428 -7.54 -36.75 -17.15
C PHE A 428 -8.16 -37.90 -16.34
N GLU A 429 -7.31 -38.81 -15.86
CA GLU A 429 -7.69 -39.82 -14.87
C GLU A 429 -7.13 -39.38 -13.52
N GLY A 430 -8.00 -39.30 -12.50
CA GLY A 430 -7.62 -38.70 -11.22
C GLY A 430 -8.27 -39.37 -10.01
N SER A 431 -7.68 -39.12 -8.85
CA SER A 431 -8.21 -39.57 -7.55
C SER A 431 -7.84 -38.63 -6.41
N GLY A 432 -8.64 -38.62 -5.34
CA GLY A 432 -8.31 -37.88 -4.12
C GLY A 432 -8.36 -36.36 -4.28
N ARG A 433 -7.41 -35.64 -3.69
CA ARG A 433 -7.38 -34.17 -3.68
C ARG A 433 -6.73 -33.61 -4.93
N LEU A 434 -7.43 -32.72 -5.60
CA LEU A 434 -6.96 -31.96 -6.75
C LEU A 434 -7.01 -30.45 -6.44
N ALA A 435 -6.05 -29.71 -6.97
CA ALA A 435 -6.07 -28.26 -7.06
C ALA A 435 -5.82 -27.85 -8.51
N VAL A 436 -6.58 -26.87 -8.99
CA VAL A 436 -6.43 -26.26 -10.31
C VAL A 436 -6.25 -24.77 -10.10
N HIS A 437 -5.14 -24.23 -10.61
CA HIS A 437 -4.77 -22.83 -10.48
C HIS A 437 -4.58 -22.25 -11.88
N VAL A 438 -5.29 -21.19 -12.20
CA VAL A 438 -5.10 -20.45 -13.43
C VAL A 438 -4.26 -19.21 -13.12
N LEU A 439 -3.25 -19.00 -13.95
CA LEU A 439 -2.51 -17.76 -14.04
C LEU A 439 -2.88 -17.10 -15.36
N ALA A 440 -3.57 -15.97 -15.29
CA ALA A 440 -3.93 -15.18 -16.46
C ALA A 440 -3.91 -13.69 -16.13
N ARG A 441 -4.93 -13.19 -15.43
CA ARG A 441 -5.15 -11.79 -15.10
C ARG A 441 -3.96 -11.16 -14.40
N ARG A 442 -3.41 -11.84 -13.38
CA ARG A 442 -2.21 -11.34 -12.65
C ARG A 442 -0.92 -11.41 -13.47
N ALA A 443 -0.94 -12.08 -14.63
CA ALA A 443 0.15 -12.08 -15.60
C ALA A 443 -0.09 -11.11 -16.78
N GLY A 444 -1.16 -10.30 -16.75
CA GLY A 444 -1.47 -9.30 -17.78
C GLY A 444 -2.43 -9.77 -18.88
N SER A 445 -2.89 -11.02 -18.84
CA SER A 445 -3.92 -11.53 -19.75
C SER A 445 -5.28 -10.88 -19.47
N PRO A 446 -6.10 -10.58 -20.49
CA PRO A 446 -7.46 -10.10 -20.29
C PRO A 446 -8.43 -11.21 -19.86
N LEU A 447 -8.02 -12.47 -19.89
CA LEU A 447 -8.89 -13.61 -19.57
C LEU A 447 -9.50 -13.48 -18.16
N ASP A 448 -10.81 -13.65 -18.09
CA ASP A 448 -11.59 -13.86 -16.87
C ASP A 448 -11.83 -15.35 -16.69
N SER A 449 -10.85 -16.03 -16.10
CA SER A 449 -10.85 -17.48 -16.16
C SER A 449 -12.01 -18.05 -15.38
N VAL A 450 -12.65 -19.08 -15.94
CA VAL A 450 -13.65 -19.89 -15.27
C VAL A 450 -13.24 -21.34 -15.43
N VAL A 451 -13.08 -22.03 -14.31
CA VAL A 451 -12.72 -23.44 -14.28
C VAL A 451 -13.90 -24.24 -13.74
N THR A 452 -14.29 -25.27 -14.49
CA THR A 452 -15.29 -26.26 -14.06
C THR A 452 -14.74 -27.67 -14.18
N ILE A 453 -14.89 -28.48 -13.14
CA ILE A 453 -14.55 -29.90 -13.16
C ILE A 453 -15.81 -30.72 -13.36
N TRP A 454 -15.81 -31.59 -14.35
CA TRP A 454 -16.90 -32.52 -14.66
C TRP A 454 -16.47 -33.97 -14.43
N ASP A 455 -17.41 -34.83 -14.04
CA ASP A 455 -17.22 -36.27 -14.09
C ASP A 455 -17.53 -36.86 -15.49
N ASP A 456 -17.26 -38.15 -15.66
CA ASP A 456 -17.58 -38.91 -16.88
C ASP A 456 -19.07 -38.95 -17.22
N ALA A 457 -19.96 -38.84 -16.25
CA ALA A 457 -21.41 -38.80 -16.43
C ALA A 457 -21.95 -37.42 -16.83
N GLY A 458 -21.13 -36.36 -16.76
CA GLY A 458 -21.54 -34.99 -17.09
C GLY A 458 -22.04 -34.19 -15.90
N ASN A 459 -21.80 -34.64 -14.67
CA ASN A 459 -22.11 -33.88 -13.47
C ASN A 459 -20.95 -32.94 -13.11
N GLU A 460 -21.29 -31.74 -12.67
CA GLU A 460 -20.33 -30.78 -12.12
C GLU A 460 -19.85 -31.25 -10.74
N ILE A 461 -18.53 -31.27 -10.56
CA ILE A 461 -17.85 -31.67 -9.32
C ILE A 461 -17.34 -30.46 -8.56
N ALA A 462 -16.85 -29.44 -9.26
CA ALA A 462 -16.42 -28.17 -8.69
C ALA A 462 -16.42 -27.07 -9.75
N PHE A 463 -16.55 -25.83 -9.29
CA PHE A 463 -16.55 -24.61 -10.09
C PHE A 463 -15.80 -23.51 -9.33
N ASN A 464 -15.05 -22.69 -10.06
CA ASN A 464 -14.52 -21.42 -9.57
C ASN A 464 -14.22 -20.49 -10.74
N ASP A 465 -14.49 -19.20 -10.54
CA ASP A 465 -14.15 -18.09 -11.44
C ASP A 465 -13.07 -17.19 -10.81
N ASP A 466 -13.27 -16.77 -9.56
CA ASP A 466 -12.39 -15.80 -8.90
C ASP A 466 -11.72 -16.33 -7.61
N LEU A 467 -10.53 -15.80 -7.31
CA LEU A 467 -9.91 -15.91 -5.98
C LEU A 467 -9.16 -14.62 -5.62
N GLU A 468 -9.54 -13.99 -4.52
CA GLU A 468 -8.79 -12.85 -3.97
C GLU A 468 -7.34 -13.24 -3.64
N ASP A 469 -6.39 -12.59 -4.30
CA ASP A 469 -4.95 -12.76 -4.08
C ASP A 469 -4.40 -11.51 -3.39
N ARG A 470 -4.43 -11.51 -2.06
CA ARG A 470 -3.93 -10.41 -1.21
C ARG A 470 -2.44 -10.11 -1.39
N SER A 471 -1.68 -10.93 -2.12
CA SER A 471 -0.30 -10.61 -2.51
C SER A 471 -0.24 -9.55 -3.60
N GLN A 472 -1.31 -9.42 -4.40
CA GLN A 472 -1.43 -8.53 -5.55
C GLN A 472 -2.08 -7.20 -5.15
N ALA A 473 -1.36 -6.40 -4.36
CA ALA A 473 -1.89 -5.17 -3.75
C ALA A 473 -2.46 -4.13 -4.73
N LEU A 474 -2.14 -4.20 -6.02
CA LEU A 474 -2.65 -3.30 -7.06
C LEU A 474 -3.72 -3.95 -7.95
N THR A 475 -4.00 -5.24 -7.81
CA THR A 475 -5.07 -5.90 -8.55
C THR A 475 -6.38 -5.71 -7.78
N THR A 476 -7.37 -5.08 -8.38
CA THR A 476 -8.70 -4.86 -7.78
C THR A 476 -9.76 -5.83 -8.31
N HIS A 477 -9.46 -6.53 -9.41
CA HIS A 477 -10.33 -7.50 -10.05
C HIS A 477 -9.61 -8.84 -10.15
N HIS A 478 -9.76 -9.67 -9.13
CA HIS A 478 -9.04 -10.95 -9.00
C HIS A 478 -9.71 -12.08 -9.79
N ALA A 479 -9.54 -12.06 -11.11
CA ALA A 479 -10.23 -12.95 -12.07
C ALA A 479 -9.45 -14.23 -12.46
N ASP A 480 -8.54 -14.66 -11.59
CA ASP A 480 -7.79 -15.89 -11.77
C ASP A 480 -8.44 -17.01 -10.96
N SER A 481 -8.92 -18.05 -11.63
CA SER A 481 -9.54 -19.18 -10.96
C SER A 481 -8.52 -19.97 -10.17
N HIS A 482 -8.88 -20.32 -8.95
CA HIS A 482 -8.17 -21.29 -8.14
C HIS A 482 -9.16 -22.08 -7.30
N LEU A 483 -9.26 -23.39 -7.59
CA LEU A 483 -10.13 -24.31 -6.86
C LEU A 483 -9.33 -25.47 -6.26
N THR A 484 -9.82 -25.98 -5.13
CA THR A 484 -9.39 -27.25 -4.55
C THR A 484 -10.60 -28.15 -4.32
N VAL A 485 -10.53 -29.40 -4.77
CA VAL A 485 -11.64 -30.36 -4.67
C VAL A 485 -11.18 -31.76 -4.25
N ASN A 486 -12.07 -32.50 -3.58
CA ASN A 486 -11.92 -33.95 -3.38
C ASN A 486 -12.70 -34.69 -4.49
N LEU A 487 -12.00 -35.37 -5.39
CA LEU A 487 -12.63 -36.20 -6.40
C LEU A 487 -13.37 -37.37 -5.75
N PRO A 488 -14.66 -37.60 -6.08
CA PRO A 488 -15.51 -38.54 -5.34
C PRO A 488 -15.11 -40.01 -5.50
N ARG A 489 -14.38 -40.34 -6.56
CA ARG A 489 -13.89 -41.70 -6.84
C ARG A 489 -12.65 -41.65 -7.73
N ASN A 490 -12.01 -42.79 -7.89
CA ASN A 490 -10.99 -42.96 -8.93
C ASN A 490 -11.73 -43.07 -10.28
N GLY A 491 -11.33 -42.27 -11.26
CA GLY A 491 -11.98 -42.31 -12.57
C GLY A 491 -11.56 -41.20 -13.51
N VAL A 492 -12.33 -41.08 -14.59
CA VAL A 492 -12.16 -40.08 -15.63
C VAL A 492 -12.88 -38.80 -15.22
N TYR A 493 -12.20 -37.67 -15.38
CA TYR A 493 -12.71 -36.33 -15.13
C TYR A 493 -12.31 -35.41 -16.28
N PHE A 494 -13.00 -34.28 -16.36
CA PHE A 494 -12.73 -33.23 -17.34
C PHE A 494 -12.54 -31.90 -16.62
N ILE A 495 -11.54 -31.13 -17.01
CA ILE A 495 -11.40 -29.72 -16.65
C ILE A 495 -11.83 -28.92 -17.87
N GLN A 496 -12.84 -28.07 -17.68
CA GLN A 496 -13.26 -27.08 -18.65
C GLN A 496 -12.72 -25.72 -18.22
N LEU A 497 -12.03 -25.02 -19.11
CA LEU A 497 -11.56 -23.65 -18.89
C LEU A 497 -12.18 -22.73 -19.95
N THR A 498 -12.80 -21.65 -19.51
CA THR A 498 -13.47 -20.65 -20.38
C THR A 498 -13.22 -19.25 -19.88
N ASP A 499 -13.56 -18.25 -20.70
CA ASP A 499 -13.74 -16.86 -20.24
C ASP A 499 -15.16 -16.63 -19.68
N ALA A 500 -15.28 -15.93 -18.54
CA ALA A 500 -16.56 -15.66 -17.87
C ALA A 500 -17.55 -14.89 -18.76
N GLN A 501 -17.05 -14.03 -19.65
CA GLN A 501 -17.84 -13.24 -20.59
C GLN A 501 -17.92 -13.89 -21.98
N ARG A 502 -17.33 -15.07 -22.15
CA ARG A 502 -17.15 -15.76 -23.44
C ARG A 502 -16.37 -14.92 -24.45
N ALA A 503 -15.51 -14.03 -23.97
CA ALA A 503 -14.52 -13.37 -24.81
C ALA A 503 -13.41 -14.37 -25.18
N GLY A 504 -12.50 -13.95 -26.06
CA GLY A 504 -11.37 -14.76 -26.51
C GLY A 504 -10.63 -14.05 -27.64
N GLY A 505 -9.37 -14.42 -27.81
CA GLY A 505 -8.43 -13.77 -28.73
C GLY A 505 -6.99 -14.19 -28.45
N SER A 506 -6.07 -13.78 -29.32
CA SER A 506 -4.68 -14.22 -29.25
C SER A 506 -3.94 -13.81 -27.96
N ASP A 507 -4.46 -12.82 -27.25
CA ASP A 507 -3.96 -12.27 -25.99
C ASP A 507 -4.62 -12.88 -24.75
N PHE A 508 -5.69 -13.68 -24.88
CA PHE A 508 -6.38 -14.42 -23.81
C PHE A 508 -5.59 -15.66 -23.38
N VAL A 509 -4.31 -15.45 -23.09
CA VAL A 509 -3.35 -16.48 -22.70
C VAL A 509 -3.58 -16.90 -21.25
N TYR A 510 -3.32 -18.16 -20.95
CA TYR A 510 -3.30 -18.65 -19.57
C TYR A 510 -2.21 -19.69 -19.35
N ARG A 511 -1.90 -19.90 -18.07
CA ARG A 511 -1.11 -21.02 -17.58
C ARG A 511 -1.89 -21.71 -16.47
N MET A 512 -2.42 -22.90 -16.75
CA MET A 512 -3.19 -23.71 -15.81
C MET A 512 -2.28 -24.74 -15.15
N GLN A 513 -2.23 -24.77 -13.81
CA GLN A 513 -1.56 -25.78 -13.03
C GLN A 513 -2.57 -26.75 -12.44
N VAL A 514 -2.48 -28.02 -12.81
CA VAL A 514 -3.24 -29.13 -12.26
C VAL A 514 -2.30 -29.93 -11.35
N THR A 515 -2.57 -29.92 -10.05
CA THR A 515 -1.68 -30.50 -9.03
C THR A 515 -2.50 -31.08 -7.88
N VAL A 516 -1.85 -31.81 -6.96
CA VAL A 516 -2.37 -31.89 -5.59
C VAL A 516 -2.19 -30.54 -4.90
N PRO A 517 -3.08 -30.14 -3.96
CA PRO A 517 -2.91 -28.91 -3.19
C PRO A 517 -1.50 -28.84 -2.59
N ARG A 518 -0.84 -27.68 -2.73
CA ARG A 518 0.50 -27.37 -2.23
C ARG A 518 0.38 -26.29 -1.12
N PRO A 519 -0.06 -26.66 0.10
CA PRO A 519 -0.19 -25.73 1.22
C PRO A 519 1.04 -24.83 1.37
N ASP A 520 0.83 -23.53 1.37
CA ASP A 520 1.88 -22.54 1.36
C ASP A 520 1.45 -21.22 2.05
N TYR A 521 2.40 -20.32 2.30
CA TYR A 521 2.18 -18.98 2.82
C TYR A 521 3.20 -18.00 2.24
N GLU A 522 2.79 -16.75 2.05
CA GLU A 522 3.70 -15.61 1.97
C GLU A 522 3.56 -14.74 3.21
N LEU A 523 4.52 -13.84 3.43
CA LEU A 523 4.52 -12.92 4.55
C LEU A 523 4.58 -11.45 4.11
N ARG A 524 3.83 -10.60 4.80
CA ARG A 524 3.96 -9.13 4.75
C ARG A 524 4.22 -8.58 6.15
N ILE A 525 4.97 -7.50 6.26
CA ILE A 525 5.25 -6.85 7.55
C ILE A 525 4.97 -5.36 7.48
N THR A 526 4.23 -4.84 8.46
CA THR A 526 3.78 -3.43 8.51
C THR A 526 4.05 -2.81 9.88
N PRO A 527 4.45 -1.52 9.95
CA PRO A 527 4.77 -0.62 8.83
C PRO A 527 6.17 -0.90 8.21
N ALA A 528 6.45 -0.33 7.03
CA ALA A 528 7.74 -0.43 6.36
C ALA A 528 8.81 0.47 7.02
N THR A 529 8.39 1.54 7.71
CA THR A 529 9.28 2.40 8.53
C THR A 529 8.89 2.31 10.00
N ILE A 530 9.86 2.01 10.88
CA ILE A 530 9.67 2.01 12.34
C ILE A 530 10.50 3.13 12.97
N ILE A 531 9.86 3.95 13.80
CA ILE A 531 10.54 4.97 14.60
C ILE A 531 10.49 4.58 16.08
N ALA A 532 11.65 4.56 16.72
CA ALA A 532 11.78 4.09 18.09
C ALA A 532 12.87 4.84 18.86
N ARG A 533 12.68 4.95 20.18
CA ARG A 533 13.73 5.43 21.09
C ARG A 533 14.70 4.30 21.43
N PRO A 534 15.97 4.57 21.76
CA PRO A 534 16.91 3.52 22.20
C PRO A 534 16.34 2.71 23.37
N GLY A 535 16.31 1.38 23.26
CA GLY A 535 15.76 0.46 24.27
C GLY A 535 14.24 0.33 24.28
N ALA A 536 13.52 1.08 23.43
CA ALA A 536 12.07 1.04 23.35
C ALA A 536 11.58 -0.30 22.80
N ILE A 537 10.35 -0.64 23.18
CA ILE A 537 9.58 -1.75 22.61
C ILE A 537 8.50 -1.12 21.73
N THR A 538 8.42 -1.55 20.46
CA THR A 538 7.47 -1.05 19.48
C THR A 538 6.70 -2.21 18.85
N PRO A 539 5.36 -2.13 18.75
CA PRO A 539 4.58 -3.18 18.10
C PRO A 539 4.72 -3.13 16.57
N ILE A 540 4.69 -4.31 15.96
CA ILE A 540 4.72 -4.53 14.51
C ILE A 540 3.67 -5.58 14.16
N THR A 541 3.14 -5.57 12.94
CA THR A 541 2.17 -6.58 12.48
C THR A 541 2.78 -7.39 11.35
N VAL A 542 2.68 -8.72 11.45
CA VAL A 542 3.09 -9.64 10.40
C VAL A 542 1.85 -10.37 9.89
N HIS A 543 1.63 -10.32 8.59
CA HIS A 543 0.49 -10.91 7.89
C HIS A 543 0.95 -12.20 7.19
N ALA A 544 0.13 -13.24 7.26
CA ALA A 544 0.29 -14.49 6.54
C ALA A 544 -0.73 -14.57 5.41
N LEU A 545 -0.24 -14.65 4.18
CA LEU A 545 -1.05 -14.85 2.98
C LEU A 545 -1.04 -16.34 2.66
N ARG A 546 -2.02 -17.07 3.20
CA ARG A 546 -2.06 -18.54 3.17
C ARG A 546 -2.72 -19.05 1.90
N THR A 547 -2.15 -20.08 1.28
CA THR A 547 -2.69 -20.71 0.06
C THR A 547 -2.85 -22.22 0.25
N ASP A 548 -3.70 -22.83 -0.58
CA ASP A 548 -3.94 -24.28 -0.66
C ASP A 548 -4.33 -24.94 0.67
N GLY A 549 -5.01 -24.18 1.52
CA GLY A 549 -5.48 -24.64 2.84
C GLY A 549 -4.36 -24.78 3.88
N PHE A 550 -3.23 -24.08 3.71
CA PHE A 550 -2.19 -24.03 4.73
C PHE A 550 -2.68 -23.38 6.02
N SER A 551 -2.80 -24.16 7.07
CA SER A 551 -3.33 -23.73 8.36
C SER A 551 -2.32 -23.80 9.50
N ASP A 552 -1.09 -24.22 9.27
CA ASP A 552 -0.15 -24.47 10.36
C ASP A 552 0.41 -23.16 10.96
N GLU A 553 0.99 -23.28 12.15
CA GLU A 553 1.69 -22.17 12.83
C GLU A 553 2.95 -21.75 12.05
N ILE A 554 3.24 -20.45 12.03
CA ILE A 554 4.44 -19.89 11.40
C ILE A 554 5.30 -19.23 12.47
N GLN A 555 6.53 -19.70 12.64
CA GLN A 555 7.51 -19.15 13.58
C GLN A 555 8.31 -18.03 12.91
N LEU A 556 8.29 -16.84 13.50
CA LEU A 556 8.94 -15.64 13.00
C LEU A 556 10.28 -15.39 13.69
N SER A 557 11.26 -14.91 12.93
CA SER A 557 12.58 -14.52 13.44
C SER A 557 13.22 -13.43 12.60
N LEU A 558 14.01 -12.56 13.24
CA LEU A 558 14.84 -11.58 12.53
C LEU A 558 16.03 -12.27 11.86
N ILE A 559 16.37 -11.84 10.65
CA ILE A 559 17.51 -12.36 9.88
C ILE A 559 18.72 -11.47 10.18
N ASN A 560 19.75 -12.05 10.81
CA ASN A 560 21.02 -11.38 11.13
C ASN A 560 20.87 -9.93 11.66
N PRO A 561 19.98 -9.67 12.63
CA PRO A 561 19.77 -8.29 13.09
C PRO A 561 21.05 -7.76 13.78
N PRO A 562 21.31 -6.44 13.72
CA PRO A 562 22.35 -5.83 14.53
C PRO A 562 22.15 -6.14 16.03
N ASN A 563 23.24 -6.08 16.79
CA ASN A 563 23.21 -6.43 18.21
C ASN A 563 22.19 -5.57 18.99
N GLY A 564 21.32 -6.24 19.76
CA GLY A 564 20.39 -5.61 20.68
C GLY A 564 18.94 -5.49 20.19
N PHE A 565 18.66 -5.83 18.93
CA PHE A 565 17.28 -6.05 18.50
C PHE A 565 16.74 -7.39 19.03
N GLN A 566 15.48 -7.39 19.48
CA GLN A 566 14.80 -8.59 19.95
C GLN A 566 13.34 -8.58 19.50
N LEU A 567 12.87 -9.72 18.99
CA LEU A 567 11.48 -9.96 18.63
C LEU A 567 10.81 -10.79 19.74
N ASP A 568 9.69 -10.29 20.26
CA ASP A 568 8.82 -11.03 21.18
C ASP A 568 7.46 -11.33 20.52
N GLY A 569 6.88 -12.50 20.82
CA GLY A 569 5.62 -12.94 20.23
C GLY A 569 5.72 -13.39 18.77
N GLY A 570 6.88 -13.86 18.32
CA GLY A 570 7.15 -14.27 16.93
C GLY A 570 6.50 -15.59 16.51
N ILE A 571 5.20 -15.81 16.74
CA ILE A 571 4.45 -16.96 16.24
C ILE A 571 3.12 -16.47 15.69
N ILE A 572 2.86 -16.71 14.40
CA ILE A 572 1.52 -16.58 13.82
C ILE A 572 0.78 -17.89 14.11
N PRO A 573 -0.32 -17.85 14.88
CA PRO A 573 -1.08 -19.05 15.21
C PRO A 573 -1.63 -19.79 14.00
N ALA A 574 -1.97 -21.06 14.21
CA ALA A 574 -2.58 -21.90 13.19
C ALA A 574 -3.91 -21.26 12.72
N GLY A 575 -4.08 -21.15 11.41
CA GLY A 575 -5.25 -20.54 10.77
C GLY A 575 -5.40 -19.02 10.95
N ALA A 576 -4.48 -18.35 11.66
CA ALA A 576 -4.49 -16.90 11.76
C ALA A 576 -3.76 -16.26 10.56
N ASP A 577 -4.36 -15.20 10.02
CA ASP A 577 -3.81 -14.45 8.87
C ASP A 577 -2.89 -13.30 9.28
N GLN A 578 -2.77 -13.01 10.57
CA GLN A 578 -1.84 -12.02 11.08
C GLN A 578 -1.55 -12.21 12.57
N VAL A 579 -0.47 -11.59 13.05
CA VAL A 579 -0.17 -11.44 14.47
C VAL A 579 0.51 -10.09 14.73
N GLN A 580 0.19 -9.45 15.86
CA GLN A 580 1.02 -8.36 16.37
C GLN A 580 2.16 -8.93 17.20
N CYS A 581 3.39 -8.55 16.88
CA CYS A 581 4.60 -8.84 17.68
C CYS A 581 5.10 -7.53 18.31
N THR A 582 6.10 -7.63 19.20
CA THR A 582 6.85 -6.45 19.63
C THR A 582 8.33 -6.58 19.31
N LEU A 583 8.89 -5.50 18.79
CA LEU A 583 10.31 -5.34 18.50
C LEU A 583 10.94 -4.43 19.56
N ARG A 584 11.90 -4.96 20.30
CA ARG A 584 12.78 -4.18 21.18
C ARG A 584 13.97 -3.70 20.37
N THR A 585 14.30 -2.42 20.54
CA THR A 585 15.46 -1.76 19.93
C THR A 585 16.68 -1.77 20.85
N PRO A 586 17.90 -1.67 20.31
CA PRO A 586 19.10 -1.56 21.12
C PRO A 586 19.13 -0.26 21.94
N VAL A 587 19.79 -0.27 23.10
CA VAL A 587 19.98 0.92 23.95
C VAL A 587 20.98 1.93 23.39
N ALA A 588 21.76 1.51 22.39
CA ALA A 588 22.64 2.35 21.60
C ALA A 588 22.58 1.88 20.14
N SER A 589 22.37 2.80 19.20
CA SER A 589 22.49 2.53 17.78
C SER A 589 23.75 3.20 17.23
N SER A 590 24.44 2.51 16.32
CA SER A 590 25.58 3.05 15.58
C SER A 590 25.19 3.71 14.27
N GLU A 591 23.97 3.48 13.78
CA GLU A 591 23.49 3.92 12.47
C GLU A 591 22.21 4.76 12.60
N ARG A 592 22.06 5.75 11.70
CA ARG A 592 20.88 6.61 11.63
C ARG A 592 19.68 5.86 11.05
N VAL A 593 19.91 5.05 10.01
CA VAL A 593 18.94 4.12 9.42
C VAL A 593 19.51 2.72 9.52
N THR A 594 18.76 1.81 10.14
CA THR A 594 19.08 0.39 10.15
C THR A 594 18.07 -0.34 9.29
N ARG A 595 18.54 -1.18 8.36
CA ARG A 595 17.69 -2.08 7.58
C ARG A 595 17.55 -3.41 8.32
N LEU A 596 16.33 -3.88 8.48
CA LEU A 596 16.04 -5.19 9.08
C LEU A 596 15.42 -6.14 8.05
N GLU A 597 15.57 -7.43 8.30
CA GLU A 597 14.85 -8.48 7.57
C GLU A 597 14.22 -9.45 8.55
N MET A 598 13.08 -10.03 8.17
CA MET A 598 12.38 -11.06 8.94
C MET A 598 12.09 -12.26 8.05
N GLN A 599 12.21 -13.45 8.61
CA GLN A 599 11.72 -14.68 8.00
C GLN A 599 10.64 -15.33 8.88
N GLY A 600 9.75 -16.08 8.25
CA GLY A 600 8.88 -17.03 8.93
C GLY A 600 9.12 -18.45 8.46
N GLU A 601 9.00 -19.38 9.39
CA GLU A 601 9.26 -20.79 9.21
C GLU A 601 8.07 -21.62 9.64
N ALA A 602 7.66 -22.56 8.80
CA ALA A 602 6.66 -23.55 9.15
C ALA A 602 7.02 -24.92 8.59
N THR A 603 6.33 -25.95 9.06
CA THR A 603 6.42 -27.29 8.48
C THR A 603 5.29 -27.46 7.46
N VAL A 604 5.64 -27.68 6.20
CA VAL A 604 4.69 -27.96 5.12
C VAL A 604 4.89 -29.41 4.68
N LYS A 605 3.88 -30.27 4.88
CA LYS A 605 3.94 -31.71 4.53
C LYS A 605 5.19 -32.42 5.11
N GLY A 606 5.60 -32.06 6.33
CA GLY A 606 6.77 -32.62 7.00
C GLY A 606 8.12 -32.04 6.56
N LEU A 607 8.14 -31.09 5.62
CA LEU A 607 9.34 -30.36 5.20
C LEU A 607 9.35 -28.96 5.81
N ARG A 608 10.51 -28.52 6.28
CA ARG A 608 10.72 -27.14 6.76
C ARG A 608 10.65 -26.20 5.56
N ARG A 609 9.76 -25.21 5.64
CA ARG A 609 9.61 -24.11 4.70
C ARG A 609 10.00 -22.81 5.37
N THR A 610 10.67 -21.92 4.65
CA THR A 610 11.10 -20.61 5.13
C THR A 610 10.82 -19.56 4.08
N GLU A 611 10.19 -18.48 4.49
CA GLU A 611 9.81 -17.35 3.63
C GLU A 611 10.27 -16.04 4.26
N ILE A 612 10.76 -15.12 3.43
CA ILE A 612 11.16 -13.78 3.88
C ILE A 612 9.93 -12.88 3.84
N ALA A 613 9.67 -12.14 4.92
CA ALA A 613 8.58 -11.17 4.96
C ALA A 613 8.89 -9.96 4.08
N VAL A 614 7.96 -9.61 3.20
CA VAL A 614 8.05 -8.42 2.36
C VAL A 614 7.54 -7.21 3.17
N PRO A 615 8.35 -6.13 3.32
CA PRO A 615 7.90 -4.91 3.96
C PRO A 615 6.71 -4.31 3.22
N ALA A 616 5.78 -3.69 3.93
CA ALA A 616 4.60 -3.10 3.33
C ALA A 616 4.03 -1.94 4.16
N GLU A 617 3.31 -1.06 3.48
CA GLU A 617 2.38 -0.12 4.11
C GLU A 617 0.96 -0.71 4.08
N ASN A 618 0.23 -0.57 5.18
CA ASN A 618 -1.17 -0.97 5.25
C ASN A 618 -2.04 0.21 4.80
N MET A 619 -2.19 0.39 3.48
CA MET A 619 -2.83 1.55 2.90
C MET A 619 -4.35 1.38 2.85
N MET A 620 -5.07 2.41 3.30
CA MET A 620 -6.52 2.46 3.23
C MET A 620 -6.98 2.95 1.85
N GLN A 621 -7.81 2.16 1.18
CA GLN A 621 -8.72 2.57 0.13
C GLN A 621 -10.00 3.16 0.76
N ALA A 622 -10.75 3.97 0.01
CA ALA A 622 -12.09 4.43 0.38
C ALA A 622 -12.96 3.33 1.04
N PHE A 623 -13.76 3.73 2.03
CA PHE A 623 -14.61 2.86 2.86
C PHE A 623 -13.87 1.85 3.78
N ILE A 624 -12.67 2.19 4.26
CA ILE A 624 -11.94 1.39 5.28
C ILE A 624 -11.53 0.01 4.73
N TRP A 625 -11.34 -0.08 3.41
CA TRP A 625 -10.75 -1.26 2.79
C TRP A 625 -9.22 -1.10 2.78
N TYR A 626 -8.46 -2.15 3.09
CA TYR A 626 -7.01 -2.05 3.26
C TYR A 626 -6.24 -2.96 2.33
N HIS A 627 -5.10 -2.46 1.85
CA HIS A 627 -4.19 -3.19 0.98
C HIS A 627 -2.78 -3.17 1.57
N LEU A 628 -2.09 -4.31 1.48
CA LEU A 628 -0.71 -4.46 1.92
C LEU A 628 0.22 -4.09 0.76
N VAL A 629 0.46 -2.78 0.58
CA VAL A 629 1.27 -2.24 -0.52
C VAL A 629 2.75 -2.49 -0.23
N PRO A 630 3.46 -3.29 -1.04
CA PRO A 630 4.86 -3.61 -0.80
C PRO A 630 5.77 -2.39 -0.82
N ALA A 631 6.82 -2.47 0.00
CA ALA A 631 7.95 -1.56 0.07
C ALA A 631 9.25 -2.36 -0.13
N ASP A 632 10.28 -1.73 -0.69
CA ASP A 632 11.57 -2.36 -0.97
C ASP A 632 12.38 -2.61 0.31
N GLU A 633 12.26 -1.72 1.30
CA GLU A 633 13.09 -1.75 2.51
C GLU A 633 12.27 -1.66 3.80
N TRP A 634 12.63 -2.50 4.78
CA TRP A 634 12.13 -2.39 6.15
C TRP A 634 13.13 -1.61 7.01
N ASN A 635 12.83 -0.33 7.20
CA ASN A 635 13.74 0.64 7.83
C ASN A 635 13.35 0.87 9.29
N ILE A 636 14.36 0.98 10.16
CA ILE A 636 14.19 1.39 11.56
C ILE A 636 15.12 2.54 11.93
N ILE A 637 14.54 3.57 12.55
CA ILE A 637 15.25 4.71 13.11
C ILE A 637 15.24 4.58 14.63
N VAL A 638 16.42 4.52 15.24
CA VAL A 638 16.60 4.47 16.69
C VAL A 638 17.25 5.77 17.17
N SER A 639 16.45 6.68 17.75
CA SER A 639 16.90 8.04 18.02
C SER A 639 16.20 8.71 19.22
N GLY A 640 16.69 9.88 19.62
CA GLY A 640 16.17 10.63 20.77
C GLY A 640 16.66 10.09 22.12
N ALA A 641 16.02 10.53 23.20
CA ALA A 641 16.37 10.10 24.55
C ALA A 641 16.05 8.61 24.75
N ALA A 642 16.99 7.87 25.36
CA ALA A 642 16.80 6.46 25.67
C ALA A 642 15.46 6.24 26.40
N ALA A 643 14.71 5.25 25.93
CA ALA A 643 13.56 4.76 26.67
C ALA A 643 14.04 4.23 28.02
N GLY A 644 13.29 4.54 29.08
CA GLY A 644 13.48 3.84 30.35
C GLY A 644 13.25 2.35 30.16
N GLN A 645 13.81 1.53 31.07
CA GLN A 645 13.40 0.13 31.14
C GLN A 645 11.87 0.04 31.25
N PRO A 646 11.23 -0.98 30.65
CA PRO A 646 9.81 -1.22 30.83
C PRO A 646 9.44 -1.14 32.32
N PRO A 647 8.35 -0.47 32.70
CA PRO A 647 8.02 -0.26 34.11
C PRO A 647 7.72 -1.57 34.82
N ILE A 648 7.24 -2.57 34.07
CA ILE A 648 6.79 -3.86 34.53
C ILE A 648 7.62 -4.97 33.89
N ASP A 649 7.96 -5.96 34.70
CA ASP A 649 8.47 -7.26 34.27
C ASP A 649 7.45 -8.36 34.64
N PHE A 650 7.40 -9.43 33.85
CA PHE A 650 6.56 -10.61 34.09
C PHE A 650 7.45 -11.81 34.45
N PRO A 651 7.95 -11.90 35.69
CA PRO A 651 8.93 -12.90 36.09
C PRO A 651 8.42 -14.35 36.00
N THR A 652 7.11 -14.56 35.94
CA THR A 652 6.50 -15.89 35.73
C THR A 652 6.62 -16.39 34.29
N LEU A 653 6.91 -15.50 33.34
CA LEU A 653 7.07 -15.84 31.93
C LEU A 653 8.55 -15.94 31.50
N ASP A 654 9.49 -15.45 32.32
CA ASP A 654 10.93 -15.65 32.13
C ASP A 654 11.63 -16.11 33.43
N PRO A 655 11.63 -17.42 33.73
CA PRO A 655 12.40 -17.98 34.85
C PRO A 655 13.92 -18.03 34.58
N GLY A 656 14.42 -17.31 33.57
CA GLY A 656 15.84 -17.02 33.39
C GLY A 656 16.58 -17.88 32.38
N ARG A 657 15.96 -18.29 31.25
CA ARG A 657 16.65 -18.98 30.12
C ARG A 657 15.86 -19.32 28.85
N SER A 658 14.57 -18.99 28.69
CA SER A 658 13.80 -19.41 27.50
C SER A 658 13.48 -18.24 26.58
N ARG A 659 13.91 -18.33 25.30
CA ARG A 659 13.59 -17.34 24.25
C ARG A 659 12.14 -17.36 23.78
N VAL A 660 11.32 -18.29 24.27
CA VAL A 660 9.89 -18.42 23.95
C VAL A 660 9.09 -18.33 25.25
N LEU A 661 8.30 -17.26 25.39
CA LEU A 661 7.35 -17.11 26.50
C LEU A 661 6.29 -18.22 26.39
N PRO A 662 5.97 -18.96 27.45
CA PRO A 662 4.87 -19.92 27.42
C PRO A 662 3.54 -19.18 27.20
N ARG A 663 2.60 -19.78 26.45
CA ARG A 663 1.28 -19.19 26.21
C ARG A 663 0.51 -19.06 27.52
N LEU A 664 0.10 -17.83 27.84
CA LEU A 664 -0.83 -17.54 28.93
C LEU A 664 -2.17 -18.22 28.65
N LYS A 665 -2.57 -19.14 29.54
CA LYS A 665 -3.85 -19.84 29.44
C LYS A 665 -4.97 -18.96 29.99
N LEU A 666 -5.77 -18.40 29.09
CA LEU A 666 -6.94 -17.59 29.42
C LEU A 666 -8.16 -18.51 29.51
N LEU A 667 -8.87 -18.52 30.64
CA LEU A 667 -10.01 -19.41 30.86
C LEU A 667 -11.32 -18.74 30.43
N ALA A 668 -12.01 -19.29 29.42
CA ALA A 668 -13.27 -18.73 28.94
C ALA A 668 -14.32 -18.63 30.06
N GLY A 669 -14.93 -17.43 30.19
CA GLY A 669 -15.95 -17.13 31.21
C GLY A 669 -15.40 -16.91 32.62
N GLN A 670 -14.09 -16.84 32.79
CA GLN A 670 -13.43 -16.64 34.08
C GLN A 670 -12.40 -15.50 33.99
N SER A 671 -12.01 -14.97 35.15
CA SER A 671 -10.87 -14.05 35.22
C SER A 671 -9.56 -14.83 35.36
N THR A 672 -8.50 -14.36 34.68
CA THR A 672 -7.16 -14.95 34.75
C THR A 672 -6.18 -13.92 35.31
N SER A 673 -5.53 -14.24 36.43
CA SER A 673 -4.50 -13.38 37.04
C SER A 673 -3.10 -13.68 36.49
N LEU A 674 -2.38 -12.63 36.12
CA LEU A 674 -0.97 -12.68 35.76
C LEU A 674 -0.15 -11.81 36.73
N PRO A 675 0.71 -12.41 37.58
CA PRO A 675 1.58 -11.66 38.47
C PRO A 675 2.73 -11.01 37.70
N ALA A 676 3.04 -9.78 38.07
CA ALA A 676 4.06 -8.93 37.49
C ALA A 676 4.78 -8.12 38.58
N ARG A 677 5.90 -7.49 38.24
CA ARG A 677 6.70 -6.70 39.18
C ARG A 677 7.10 -5.36 38.59
N ILE A 678 7.02 -4.30 39.38
CA ILE A 678 7.63 -3.02 39.02
C ILE A 678 9.15 -3.13 39.12
N ILE A 679 9.82 -2.85 38.01
CA ILE A 679 11.29 -2.86 37.94
C ILE A 679 11.87 -1.45 37.80
N GLN A 680 11.05 -0.46 37.44
CA GLN A 680 11.48 0.93 37.32
C GLN A 680 11.34 1.69 38.64
N LYS A 681 12.49 2.05 39.25
CA LYS A 681 12.56 2.67 40.59
C LYS A 681 11.76 3.97 40.76
N ASN A 682 11.55 4.73 39.69
CA ASN A 682 10.89 6.04 39.73
C ASN A 682 9.39 5.96 39.38
N VAL A 683 8.81 4.76 39.31
CA VAL A 683 7.40 4.56 39.01
C VAL A 683 6.76 3.85 40.20
N ALA A 684 5.81 4.50 40.86
CA ALA A 684 5.06 3.88 41.94
C ALA A 684 4.08 2.85 41.35
N ALA A 685 4.05 1.63 41.89
CA ALA A 685 3.18 0.55 41.39
C ALA A 685 1.69 0.97 41.33
N GLN A 686 1.25 1.77 42.30
CA GLN A 686 -0.12 2.28 42.40
C GLN A 686 -0.50 3.23 41.27
N ALA A 687 0.48 3.90 40.67
CA ALA A 687 0.30 4.83 39.56
C ALA A 687 0.28 4.11 38.21
N VAL A 688 0.65 2.82 38.15
CA VAL A 688 0.70 2.09 36.89
C VAL A 688 -0.70 1.69 36.44
N ARG A 689 -0.97 1.90 35.15
CA ARG A 689 -2.16 1.42 34.44
C ARG A 689 -1.72 0.64 33.21
N LEU A 690 -2.47 -0.41 32.88
CA LEU A 690 -2.25 -1.22 31.68
C LEU A 690 -3.51 -1.20 30.83
N GLU A 691 -3.30 -1.10 29.52
CA GLU A 691 -4.34 -1.27 28.51
C GLU A 691 -3.88 -2.25 27.45
N LEU A 692 -4.85 -2.92 26.81
CA LEU A 692 -4.59 -3.74 25.63
C LEU A 692 -4.72 -2.87 24.38
N ARG A 693 -3.71 -2.90 23.52
CA ARG A 693 -3.80 -2.40 22.16
C ARG A 693 -4.46 -3.47 21.28
N ASP A 694 -5.48 -3.07 20.52
CA ASP A 694 -6.23 -3.93 19.60
C ASP A 694 -6.62 -5.29 20.23
N PRO A 695 -7.36 -5.27 21.36
CA PRO A 695 -7.62 -6.49 22.11
C PRO A 695 -8.37 -7.52 21.25
N PRO A 696 -8.01 -8.81 21.36
CA PRO A 696 -8.74 -9.86 20.66
C PRO A 696 -10.20 -9.94 21.15
N PRO A 697 -11.15 -10.40 20.31
CA PRO A 697 -12.54 -10.53 20.70
C PRO A 697 -12.73 -11.27 22.03
N GLY A 698 -13.44 -10.64 22.96
CA GLY A 698 -13.77 -11.19 24.27
C GLY A 698 -12.66 -11.16 25.32
N VAL A 699 -11.49 -10.58 25.05
CA VAL A 699 -10.41 -10.44 26.04
C VAL A 699 -10.26 -8.97 26.46
N SER A 700 -10.27 -8.70 27.76
CA SER A 700 -10.02 -7.36 28.31
C SER A 700 -9.22 -7.43 29.61
N ILE A 701 -8.71 -6.28 30.06
CA ILE A 701 -8.14 -6.15 31.41
C ILE A 701 -9.28 -5.73 32.34
N GLU A 702 -9.58 -6.55 33.34
CA GLU A 702 -10.58 -6.26 34.38
C GLU A 702 -10.05 -5.21 35.35
N LYS A 703 -8.82 -5.44 35.84
CA LYS A 703 -8.16 -4.57 36.81
C LYS A 703 -6.66 -4.82 36.88
N VAL A 704 -5.94 -3.82 37.37
CA VAL A 704 -4.52 -3.88 37.71
C VAL A 704 -4.38 -3.53 39.20
N GLU A 705 -4.03 -4.50 40.03
CA GLU A 705 -3.90 -4.29 41.47
C GLU A 705 -2.42 -4.25 41.88
N ALA A 706 -2.01 -3.22 42.61
CA ALA A 706 -0.65 -3.07 43.11
C ALA A 706 -0.57 -3.36 44.62
N ARG A 707 0.42 -4.14 45.05
CA ARG A 707 0.77 -4.39 46.46
C ARG A 707 2.28 -4.30 46.66
N GLY A 708 2.75 -3.15 47.15
CA GLY A 708 4.19 -2.85 47.17
C GLY A 708 4.72 -2.73 45.75
N ASP A 709 5.81 -3.43 45.43
CA ASP A 709 6.36 -3.51 44.06
C ASP A 709 5.70 -4.59 43.19
N ASN A 710 4.80 -5.41 43.75
CA ASN A 710 4.10 -6.45 43.01
C ASN A 710 2.85 -5.87 42.36
N VAL A 711 2.59 -6.28 41.12
CA VAL A 711 1.41 -5.92 40.35
C VAL A 711 0.70 -7.21 39.93
N GLU A 712 -0.61 -7.26 40.08
CA GLU A 712 -1.45 -8.35 39.57
C GLU A 712 -2.33 -7.80 38.45
N VAL A 713 -2.15 -8.34 37.24
CA VAL A 713 -2.96 -8.00 36.07
C VAL A 713 -4.04 -9.05 35.93
N VAL A 714 -5.30 -8.64 36.05
CA VAL A 714 -6.45 -9.55 35.95
C VAL A 714 -7.13 -9.35 34.61
N PHE A 715 -7.14 -10.39 33.79
CA PHE A 715 -7.83 -10.42 32.51
C PHE A 715 -9.25 -10.98 32.68
N LEU A 716 -10.23 -10.36 32.03
CA LEU A 716 -11.58 -10.88 31.91
C LEU A 716 -11.77 -11.51 30.52
N ILE A 717 -12.34 -12.72 30.48
CA ILE A 717 -12.62 -13.45 29.24
C ILE A 717 -14.13 -13.65 29.09
N ASP A 718 -14.74 -12.89 28.20
CA ASP A 718 -16.15 -12.98 27.83
C ASP A 718 -16.39 -14.26 27.02
N ALA A 719 -17.12 -15.22 27.60
CA ALA A 719 -17.38 -16.53 27.00
C ALA A 719 -18.23 -16.47 25.72
N ASP A 720 -19.00 -15.39 25.52
CA ASP A 720 -19.85 -15.24 24.34
C ASP A 720 -19.07 -14.68 23.14
N LYS A 721 -17.90 -14.08 23.38
CA LYS A 721 -17.08 -13.41 22.35
C LYS A 721 -15.74 -14.11 22.11
N ALA A 722 -15.12 -14.64 23.15
CA ALA A 722 -13.84 -15.33 23.07
C ALA A 722 -14.05 -16.77 22.59
N GLN A 723 -13.27 -17.21 21.60
CA GLN A 723 -13.39 -18.56 21.06
C GLN A 723 -12.38 -19.50 21.72
N VAL A 724 -12.81 -20.70 22.13
CA VAL A 724 -11.88 -21.72 22.65
C VAL A 724 -10.90 -22.15 21.55
N GLY A 725 -9.61 -22.15 21.85
CA GLY A 725 -8.52 -22.40 20.89
C GLY A 725 -7.98 -21.12 20.24
N GLN A 726 -8.66 -19.98 20.40
CA GLN A 726 -8.16 -18.68 19.97
C GLN A 726 -6.81 -18.40 20.65
N SER A 727 -5.82 -18.03 19.85
CA SER A 727 -4.48 -17.74 20.31
C SER A 727 -3.88 -16.58 19.52
N GLY A 728 -2.80 -16.02 20.02
CA GLY A 728 -2.14 -14.84 19.47
C GLY A 728 -1.27 -14.18 20.52
N ASN A 729 -1.07 -12.87 20.40
CA ASN A 729 -0.36 -12.07 21.41
C ASN A 729 -1.25 -10.97 21.97
N LEU A 730 -1.15 -10.75 23.28
CA LEU A 730 -1.67 -9.55 23.92
C LEU A 730 -0.59 -8.47 23.90
N ILE A 731 -0.90 -7.32 23.32
CA ILE A 731 -0.02 -6.15 23.29
C ILE A 731 -0.43 -5.19 24.39
N LEU A 732 0.40 -5.09 25.43
CA LEU A 732 0.13 -4.24 26.58
C LEU A 732 0.81 -2.88 26.44
N GLN A 733 0.04 -1.83 26.71
CA GLN A 733 0.51 -0.46 26.86
C GLN A 733 0.55 -0.10 28.34
N ALA A 734 1.71 0.34 28.82
CA ALA A 734 1.88 0.80 30.20
C ALA A 734 1.83 2.32 30.29
N PHE A 735 1.07 2.81 31.26
CA PHE A 735 0.91 4.23 31.56
C PHE A 735 1.15 4.49 33.04
N SER A 736 1.60 5.70 33.36
CA SER A 736 1.57 6.25 34.71
C SER A 736 0.39 7.21 34.79
N GLU A 737 -0.44 7.06 35.80
CA GLU A 737 -1.57 7.93 36.10
C GLU A 737 -1.42 8.47 37.52
N THR A 738 -1.31 9.79 37.64
CA THR A 738 -1.15 10.47 38.93
C THR A 738 -2.07 11.67 38.98
N THR A 739 -2.85 11.80 40.04
CA THR A 739 -3.67 13.00 40.29
C THR A 739 -2.83 14.02 41.05
N PRO A 740 -2.64 15.24 40.51
CA PRO A 740 -1.98 16.32 41.24
C PRO A 740 -2.70 16.63 42.57
N PRO A 741 -2.01 17.17 43.58
CA PRO A 741 -2.70 17.69 44.75
C PRO A 741 -3.59 18.89 44.36
N PRO A 742 -4.77 19.08 44.98
CA PRO A 742 -5.60 20.26 44.76
C PRO A 742 -4.83 21.55 45.06
N THR A 743 -5.07 22.57 44.24
CA THR A 743 -4.52 23.93 44.42
C THR A 743 -5.67 24.91 44.60
N GLU A 744 -5.38 26.14 45.04
CA GLU A 744 -6.41 27.19 45.13
C GLU A 744 -7.03 27.53 43.77
N GLU A 745 -6.27 27.41 42.68
CA GLU A 745 -6.72 27.63 41.31
C GLU A 745 -7.45 26.41 40.70
N ASN A 746 -7.13 25.20 41.18
CA ASN A 746 -7.78 23.97 40.74
C ASN A 746 -8.06 23.04 41.93
N THR A 747 -9.26 23.16 42.49
CA THR A 747 -9.71 22.42 43.67
C THR A 747 -10.06 20.95 43.39
N SER A 748 -10.10 20.53 42.13
CA SER A 748 -10.42 19.16 41.70
C SER A 748 -9.62 18.80 40.46
N PRO A 749 -8.29 18.62 40.59
CA PRO A 749 -7.43 18.36 39.45
C PRO A 749 -7.73 16.99 38.85
N GLU A 750 -7.79 16.93 37.53
CA GLU A 750 -8.00 15.69 36.79
C GLU A 750 -6.74 14.81 36.85
N PRO A 751 -6.89 13.47 36.80
CA PRO A 751 -5.76 12.55 36.71
C PRO A 751 -4.91 12.85 35.47
N GLN A 752 -3.60 13.01 35.66
CA GLN A 752 -2.67 13.16 34.55
C GLN A 752 -2.13 11.79 34.16
N ARG A 753 -2.32 11.44 32.88
CA ARG A 753 -1.90 10.17 32.31
C ARG A 753 -0.71 10.36 31.37
N ARG A 754 0.33 9.54 31.54
CA ARG A 754 1.55 9.55 30.72
C ARG A 754 1.87 8.15 30.23
N PHE A 755 2.00 7.98 28.91
CA PHE A 755 2.51 6.74 28.33
C PHE A 755 3.95 6.47 28.80
N LEU A 756 4.23 5.24 29.23
CA LEU A 756 5.54 4.81 29.67
C LEU A 756 6.24 4.00 28.58
N SER A 757 5.64 2.88 28.18
CA SER A 757 6.21 1.95 27.20
C SER A 757 5.15 0.94 26.75
N TYR A 758 5.36 0.34 25.57
CA TYR A 758 4.82 -0.99 25.31
C TYR A 758 5.57 -2.03 26.16
N LEU A 759 4.93 -3.14 26.46
CA LEU A 759 5.56 -4.30 27.09
C LEU A 759 5.83 -5.38 26.04
N PRO A 760 6.74 -6.35 26.31
CA PRO A 760 6.91 -7.50 25.43
C PRO A 760 5.57 -8.17 25.13
N ALA A 761 5.35 -8.53 23.86
CA ALA A 761 4.16 -9.28 23.43
C ALA A 761 3.96 -10.52 24.32
N LEU A 762 2.75 -10.70 24.84
CA LEU A 762 2.41 -11.84 25.69
C LEU A 762 1.61 -12.87 24.90
N PRO A 763 2.21 -14.02 24.52
CA PRO A 763 1.46 -15.07 23.84
C PRO A 763 0.34 -15.59 24.73
N TYR A 764 -0.85 -15.82 24.17
CA TYR A 764 -1.99 -16.36 24.90
C TYR A 764 -2.69 -17.47 24.13
N GLU A 765 -3.50 -18.24 24.85
CA GLU A 765 -4.46 -19.19 24.30
C GLU A 765 -5.70 -19.26 25.18
N VAL A 766 -6.88 -19.13 24.57
CA VAL A 766 -8.16 -19.31 25.25
C VAL A 766 -8.46 -20.79 25.36
N THR A 767 -8.71 -21.23 26.59
CA THR A 767 -9.01 -22.63 26.92
C THR A 767 -10.35 -22.76 27.62
N ARG A 768 -10.93 -23.95 27.61
CA ARG A 768 -12.19 -24.20 28.33
C ARG A 768 -11.98 -23.98 29.83
N GLY A 769 -12.81 -23.12 30.42
CA GLY A 769 -12.96 -23.09 31.87
C GLY A 769 -13.41 -24.45 32.38
N ARG A 770 -12.90 -24.89 33.54
CA ARG A 770 -13.49 -26.05 34.23
C ARG A 770 -14.91 -25.64 34.64
N GLY A 771 -15.91 -26.33 34.09
CA GLY A 771 -17.31 -26.15 34.49
C GLY A 771 -17.43 -26.30 36.01
N ARG A 772 -18.19 -25.40 36.63
CA ARG A 772 -18.61 -25.56 38.02
C ARG A 772 -19.64 -26.67 38.15
#